data_AF-A0A194XIR4-F1
#
_entry.id   AF-A0A194XIR4-F1
#
_cell.length_a   1.000
_cell.length_b   1.000
_cell.length_c   1.000
_cell.angle_alpha   90.00
_cell.angle_beta   90.00
_cell.angle_gamma   90.00
#
_symmetry.space_group_name_H-M   'P 1'
#
loop_
_entity.id
_entity.type
_entity.pdbx_description
1 polymer ?
#
loop_
_entity_poly.entity_id
_entity_poly.type
_entity_poly.pdbx_seq_one_letter_code
_entity_poly.pdbx_strand_id
1 'polypeptide(L)'
;MAVLSTVKLAGVVALLRSVQATTYLAPAQDIVLPASESATEPLEWLGANSPYFAGPNINDISNSVPEGCTVEQVAYNVRHGSRFPDSGAYAQWTTLYAKIQAANFTATGSMAFLKGWEPVLTNPTLEISQESPTGFKEAYDLGYQLRTRYPKLYAYGTPFISWANLYPRVVQTAQNFVRGFLGSTASSLGQVITINSTGSEQALFDSLSPSDLCRLFVDGNGGTEQVTWNALYLPPILARLEALIDGNLTFTTTDVSIMPYLCGFESQITGTLSPWCSVFTDAELKQYEYAQDLRYYYGMGPGEDLPSKMMLPYLDSLVGLLSQGPGINGTFANGTSFALPNIITAFMNDGQITELGAATGVWDETISLGNGISIPDGYTYIASRFVSMRGTVAFERLNCIASSASNVERAEERVVTFTEKKTTTVCTETEPSTTLGEVTTKRPEMTTSTLVKTSSYIVSSCAHNDKNCKVGETTSTVYTTTTVCPVEASTTSAAASWTTSTYLSTPTGKVSSCAWGAKDCTIGQMTTSVVTSKTSYTVSASATATSSPSTSTFVTKTSSGSGSASGSASISASASTSSGYSNSTLNTSTSSTSSLNATTTNPYSNSSSSSSSTLSLPTSTPTPGGNQTYIRILLNDAVYPVPSCQDGPGKSCLMSEYVQIIKSKVAAAGDLVTRCNVTAKDHPTAVKGASFFTDLSDSWLASVVP
;
A
#
# COMPACT_ATOMS: atom_id res chain seq x y z
N MET A 1 14.10 -74.33 -31.41
CA MET A 1 15.28 -73.88 -30.64
C MET A 1 14.86 -72.80 -29.68
N ALA A 2 15.44 -72.85 -28.47
CA ALA A 2 15.45 -71.85 -27.42
C ALA A 2 14.18 -71.66 -26.55
N VAL A 3 14.44 -71.89 -25.26
CA VAL A 3 13.68 -71.73 -24.02
C VAL A 3 13.91 -70.32 -23.47
N LEU A 4 13.20 -69.97 -22.38
CA LEU A 4 13.36 -68.83 -21.43
C LEU A 4 12.49 -67.60 -21.75
N SER A 5 11.84 -66.91 -20.81
CA SER A 5 11.76 -66.99 -19.35
C SER A 5 10.55 -66.16 -18.91
N THR A 6 9.78 -66.65 -17.93
CA THR A 6 8.69 -65.94 -17.27
C THR A 6 9.24 -64.92 -16.28
N VAL A 7 9.01 -63.63 -16.50
CA VAL A 7 9.17 -62.58 -15.48
C VAL A 7 7.79 -62.24 -14.92
N LYS A 8 7.55 -62.58 -13.66
CA LYS A 8 6.40 -62.08 -12.89
C LYS A 8 6.70 -60.63 -12.49
N LEU A 9 6.03 -59.68 -13.13
CA LEU A 9 6.01 -58.29 -12.68
C LEU A 9 4.92 -58.17 -11.60
N ALA A 10 5.32 -58.01 -10.35
CA ALA A 10 4.42 -57.63 -9.27
C ALA A 10 3.96 -56.18 -9.52
N GLY A 11 2.69 -56.00 -9.88
CA GLY A 11 2.10 -54.69 -10.10
C GLY A 11 2.00 -53.92 -8.78
N VAL A 12 2.86 -52.93 -8.60
CA VAL A 12 2.64 -51.84 -7.64
C VAL A 12 1.57 -50.94 -8.26
N VAL A 13 0.33 -51.07 -7.80
CA VAL A 13 -0.72 -50.10 -8.10
C VAL A 13 -0.40 -48.84 -7.30
N ALA A 14 0.40 -47.96 -7.88
CA ALA A 14 0.49 -46.59 -7.41
C ALA A 14 -0.87 -45.93 -7.72
N LEU A 15 -1.70 -45.78 -6.70
CA LEU A 15 -2.86 -44.88 -6.73
C LEU A 15 -2.34 -43.45 -6.89
N LEU A 16 -2.04 -43.07 -8.13
CA LEU A 16 -1.91 -41.68 -8.52
C LEU A 16 -3.29 -41.05 -8.30
N ARG A 17 -3.50 -40.45 -7.12
CA ARG A 17 -4.58 -39.48 -6.95
C ARG A 17 -4.24 -38.30 -7.85
N SER A 18 -4.82 -38.28 -9.04
CA SER A 18 -4.82 -37.09 -9.89
C SER A 18 -5.53 -35.99 -9.11
N VAL A 19 -4.78 -35.01 -8.61
CA VAL A 19 -5.34 -33.76 -8.12
C VAL A 19 -5.96 -33.07 -9.34
N GLN A 20 -7.27 -33.23 -9.53
CA GLN A 20 -7.99 -32.49 -10.56
C GLN A 20 -8.00 -31.03 -10.13
N ALA A 21 -7.25 -30.19 -10.83
CA ALA A 21 -7.31 -28.75 -10.67
C ALA A 21 -8.75 -28.29 -10.98
N THR A 22 -9.38 -27.59 -10.03
CA THR A 22 -10.69 -26.97 -10.25
C THR A 22 -10.58 -25.96 -11.38
N THR A 23 -11.33 -26.19 -12.46
CA THR A 23 -11.44 -25.24 -13.57
C THR A 23 -12.62 -24.32 -13.30
N TYR A 24 -12.35 -23.04 -13.02
CA TYR A 24 -13.38 -22.03 -12.86
C TYR A 24 -13.90 -21.58 -14.23
N LEU A 25 -15.22 -21.37 -14.35
CA LEU A 25 -15.82 -20.76 -15.54
C LEU A 25 -15.61 -19.24 -15.57
N ALA A 26 -15.50 -18.62 -14.41
CA ALA A 26 -15.13 -17.22 -14.29
C ALA A 26 -13.64 -17.08 -14.66
N PRO A 27 -13.31 -16.30 -15.71
CA PRO A 27 -11.92 -16.06 -16.05
C PRO A 27 -11.26 -15.20 -14.97
N ALA A 28 -9.97 -15.45 -14.70
CA ALA A 28 -9.19 -14.60 -13.80
C ALA A 28 -8.99 -13.19 -14.38
N GLN A 29 -8.82 -13.11 -15.70
CA GLN A 29 -8.75 -11.87 -16.46
C GLN A 29 -10.09 -11.61 -17.14
N ASP A 30 -10.81 -10.59 -16.68
CA ASP A 30 -12.19 -10.31 -17.09
C ASP A 30 -12.32 -9.30 -18.23
N ILE A 31 -11.23 -8.62 -18.60
CA ILE A 31 -11.14 -7.77 -19.79
C ILE A 31 -9.97 -8.21 -20.67
N VAL A 32 -10.10 -8.03 -21.98
CA VAL A 32 -9.02 -8.33 -22.93
C VAL A 32 -7.98 -7.21 -22.87
N LEU A 33 -6.71 -7.59 -22.82
CA LEU A 33 -5.57 -6.68 -22.84
C LEU A 33 -4.78 -6.92 -24.13
N PRO A 34 -5.16 -6.27 -25.25
CA PRO A 34 -4.52 -6.52 -26.53
C PRO A 34 -3.13 -5.86 -26.62
N ALA A 35 -2.23 -6.49 -27.36
CA ALA A 35 -0.98 -5.89 -27.79
C ALA A 35 -1.24 -4.69 -28.73
N SER A 36 -0.32 -3.72 -28.73
CA SER A 36 -0.26 -2.66 -29.73
C SER A 36 0.73 -3.04 -30.84
N GLU A 37 0.94 -2.14 -31.80
CA GLU A 37 1.96 -2.35 -32.85
C GLU A 37 3.39 -2.32 -32.29
N SER A 38 3.61 -1.67 -31.14
CA SER A 38 4.93 -1.38 -30.58
C SER A 38 5.20 -2.01 -29.21
N ALA A 39 4.18 -2.56 -28.55
CA ALA A 39 4.27 -3.12 -27.21
C ALA A 39 3.38 -4.37 -27.07
N THR A 40 3.88 -5.40 -26.40
CA THR A 40 3.15 -6.66 -26.22
C THR A 40 2.02 -6.55 -25.21
N GLU A 41 2.22 -5.80 -24.13
CA GLU A 41 1.25 -5.68 -23.03
C GLU A 41 1.10 -4.23 -22.56
N PRO A 42 0.70 -3.31 -23.44
CA PRO A 42 0.78 -1.87 -23.15
C PRO A 42 -0.10 -1.42 -21.98
N LEU A 43 -1.15 -2.19 -21.65
CA LEU A 43 -2.09 -1.88 -20.59
C LEU A 43 -1.69 -2.43 -19.22
N GLU A 44 -0.63 -3.25 -19.13
CA GLU A 44 -0.15 -3.84 -17.85
C GLU A 44 0.98 -3.03 -17.20
N TRP A 45 1.53 -2.04 -17.91
CA TRP A 45 2.68 -1.24 -17.50
C TRP A 45 2.32 0.23 -17.27
N LEU A 46 1.07 0.52 -16.88
CA LEU A 46 0.55 1.89 -16.73
C LEU A 46 0.32 2.29 -15.27
N GLY A 47 0.94 1.59 -14.32
CA GLY A 47 0.75 1.76 -12.89
C GLY A 47 -0.72 1.69 -12.50
N ALA A 48 -1.17 2.66 -11.73
CA ALA A 48 -2.58 2.79 -11.33
C ALA A 48 -3.51 3.28 -12.45
N ASN A 49 -3.00 3.58 -13.65
CA ASN A 49 -3.82 3.92 -14.81
C ASN A 49 -4.15 2.70 -15.68
N SER A 50 -3.51 1.56 -15.38
CA SER A 50 -3.84 0.26 -15.98
C SER A 50 -5.29 -0.07 -15.67
N PRO A 51 -6.10 -0.51 -16.65
CA PRO A 51 -7.34 -1.19 -16.33
C PRO A 51 -7.03 -2.49 -15.53
N TYR A 52 -8.02 -3.17 -14.97
CA TYR A 52 -7.70 -4.33 -14.14
C TYR A 52 -6.95 -5.41 -14.93
N PHE A 53 -5.94 -5.97 -14.28
CA PHE A 53 -5.38 -7.25 -14.68
C PHE A 53 -5.05 -8.14 -13.48
N ALA A 54 -5.16 -9.45 -13.70
CA ALA A 54 -4.80 -10.45 -12.71
C ALA A 54 -3.29 -10.38 -12.42
N GLY A 55 -2.94 -10.32 -11.15
CA GLY A 55 -1.55 -10.21 -10.72
C GLY A 55 -0.72 -11.41 -11.20
N PRO A 56 0.52 -11.20 -11.67
CA PRO A 56 1.39 -12.30 -12.06
C PRO A 56 1.78 -13.14 -10.84
N ASN A 57 1.87 -14.47 -11.02
CA ASN A 57 2.33 -15.39 -9.98
C ASN A 57 3.86 -15.33 -9.80
N ILE A 58 4.36 -14.22 -9.25
CA ILE A 58 5.80 -13.98 -9.08
C ILE A 58 6.44 -14.79 -7.95
N ASN A 59 5.63 -15.30 -7.03
CA ASN A 59 6.10 -16.07 -5.88
C ASN A 59 6.07 -17.58 -6.14
N ASP A 60 5.63 -18.01 -7.33
CA ASP A 60 5.40 -19.41 -7.69
C ASP A 60 4.46 -20.14 -6.69
N ILE A 61 3.41 -19.45 -6.26
CA ILE A 61 2.40 -19.96 -5.32
C ILE A 61 1.03 -19.93 -5.99
N SER A 62 0.40 -21.10 -6.09
CA SER A 62 -0.93 -21.22 -6.65
C SER A 62 -1.97 -20.45 -5.82
N ASN A 63 -2.84 -19.69 -6.49
CA ASN A 63 -4.02 -19.07 -5.89
C ASN A 63 -5.16 -20.09 -5.62
N SER A 64 -4.97 -21.38 -5.95
CA SER A 64 -5.93 -22.42 -5.54
C SER A 64 -5.94 -22.57 -4.01
N VAL A 65 -7.07 -22.98 -3.44
CA VAL A 65 -7.13 -23.30 -2.00
C VAL A 65 -6.16 -24.47 -1.74
N PRO A 66 -5.23 -24.36 -0.77
CA PRO A 66 -4.26 -25.43 -0.52
C PRO A 66 -4.93 -26.77 -0.13
N GLU A 67 -4.26 -27.88 -0.43
CA GLU A 67 -4.76 -29.21 -0.07
C GLU A 67 -4.95 -29.32 1.46
N GLY A 68 -6.07 -29.91 1.87
CA GLY A 68 -6.43 -30.04 3.30
C GLY A 68 -6.93 -28.75 3.95
N CYS A 69 -7.11 -27.66 3.19
CA CYS A 69 -7.67 -26.40 3.67
C CYS A 69 -9.06 -26.13 3.10
N THR A 70 -9.85 -25.36 3.86
CA THR A 70 -11.11 -24.75 3.42
C THR A 70 -11.12 -23.26 3.75
N VAL A 71 -11.59 -22.43 2.83
CA VAL A 71 -11.82 -21.00 3.08
C VAL A 71 -13.10 -20.86 3.89
N GLU A 72 -13.03 -20.19 5.04
CA GLU A 72 -14.19 -19.96 5.94
C GLU A 72 -14.69 -18.51 5.91
N GLN A 73 -13.82 -17.57 5.51
CA GLN A 73 -14.14 -16.15 5.37
C GLN A 73 -13.14 -15.50 4.41
N VAL A 74 -13.57 -14.46 3.71
CA VAL A 74 -12.71 -13.62 2.89
C VAL A 74 -13.03 -12.15 3.10
N ALA A 75 -12.02 -11.30 2.96
CA ALA A 75 -12.17 -9.85 2.92
C ALA A 75 -11.52 -9.30 1.66
N TYR A 76 -12.29 -8.69 0.78
CA TYR A 76 -11.84 -8.05 -0.45
C TYR A 76 -11.89 -6.54 -0.28
N ASN A 77 -10.72 -5.91 -0.27
CA ASN A 77 -10.56 -4.46 -0.25
C ASN A 77 -10.23 -4.02 -1.67
N VAL A 78 -11.13 -3.29 -2.31
CA VAL A 78 -11.15 -3.14 -3.76
C VAL A 78 -11.15 -1.66 -4.11
N ARG A 79 -10.23 -1.24 -4.96
CA ARG A 79 -10.27 0.08 -5.59
C ARG A 79 -11.55 0.20 -6.42
N HIS A 80 -12.08 1.40 -6.59
CA HIS A 80 -13.03 1.64 -7.68
C HIS A 80 -12.53 1.05 -9.03
N GLY A 81 -13.47 0.64 -9.88
CA GLY A 81 -13.19 0.18 -11.23
C GLY A 81 -12.62 1.28 -12.13
N SER A 82 -12.40 0.92 -13.39
CA SER A 82 -12.01 1.85 -14.44
C SER A 82 -12.99 3.03 -14.53
N ARG A 83 -12.47 4.23 -14.80
CA ARG A 83 -13.20 5.49 -14.58
C ARG A 83 -12.90 6.53 -15.65
N PHE A 84 -13.76 7.52 -15.75
CA PHE A 84 -13.43 8.74 -16.48
C PHE A 84 -12.36 9.56 -15.72
N PRO A 85 -11.61 10.43 -16.42
CA PRO A 85 -10.62 11.30 -15.79
C PRO A 85 -11.27 12.26 -14.78
N ASP A 86 -10.47 12.75 -13.84
CA ASP A 86 -10.85 13.90 -13.02
C ASP A 86 -10.67 15.19 -13.81
N SER A 87 -11.28 16.29 -13.34
CA SER A 87 -11.28 17.58 -14.04
C SER A 87 -9.88 18.08 -14.41
N GLY A 88 -8.91 17.96 -13.50
CA GLY A 88 -7.52 18.35 -13.75
C GLY A 88 -6.84 17.52 -14.82
N ALA A 89 -7.10 16.21 -14.84
CA ALA A 89 -6.53 15.30 -15.82
C ALA A 89 -7.16 15.52 -17.22
N TYR A 90 -8.47 15.72 -17.28
CA TYR A 90 -9.16 16.09 -18.53
C TYR A 90 -8.73 17.46 -19.08
N ALA A 91 -8.39 18.42 -18.21
CA ALA A 91 -7.82 19.69 -18.62
C ALA A 91 -6.46 19.51 -19.32
N GLN A 92 -5.65 18.54 -18.89
CA GLN A 92 -4.39 18.19 -19.57
C GLN A 92 -4.65 17.60 -20.97
N TRP A 93 -5.64 16.73 -21.13
CA TRP A 93 -6.03 16.18 -22.43
C TRP A 93 -6.48 17.25 -23.42
N THR A 94 -7.39 18.11 -22.98
CA THR A 94 -7.91 19.19 -23.83
C THR A 94 -6.85 20.23 -24.18
N THR A 95 -5.88 20.47 -23.28
CA THR A 95 -4.71 21.31 -23.56
C THR A 95 -3.80 20.67 -24.61
N LEU A 96 -3.49 19.38 -24.47
CA LEU A 96 -2.70 18.64 -25.47
C LEU A 96 -3.39 18.63 -26.84
N TYR A 97 -4.71 18.42 -26.86
CA TYR A 97 -5.52 18.47 -28.06
C TYR A 97 -5.45 19.85 -28.73
N ALA A 98 -5.70 20.93 -27.99
CA ALA A 98 -5.64 22.29 -28.53
C ALA A 98 -4.25 22.60 -29.13
N LYS A 99 -3.19 22.15 -28.46
CA LYS A 99 -1.80 22.30 -28.91
C LYS A 99 -1.55 21.55 -30.23
N ILE A 100 -2.00 20.31 -30.36
CA ILE A 100 -1.88 19.50 -31.59
C ILE A 100 -2.68 20.16 -32.73
N GLN A 101 -3.93 20.55 -32.48
CA GLN A 101 -4.80 21.08 -33.53
C GLN A 101 -4.39 22.46 -34.03
N ALA A 102 -3.77 23.29 -33.18
CA ALA A 102 -3.24 24.60 -33.55
C ALA A 102 -1.97 24.53 -34.43
N ALA A 103 -1.27 23.40 -34.44
CA ALA A 103 -0.02 23.23 -35.17
C ALA A 103 -0.24 22.81 -36.65
N ASN A 104 0.70 23.23 -37.50
CA ASN A 104 0.84 22.77 -38.88
C ASN A 104 2.01 21.78 -38.96
N PHE A 105 1.68 20.50 -39.04
CA PHE A 105 2.64 19.41 -39.00
C PHE A 105 2.16 18.22 -39.82
N THR A 106 3.09 17.34 -40.17
CA THR A 106 2.85 15.97 -40.62
C THR A 106 3.50 15.04 -39.60
N ALA A 107 2.79 14.00 -39.16
CA ALA A 107 3.34 12.99 -38.27
C ALA A 107 3.33 11.62 -38.96
N THR A 108 4.30 10.78 -38.60
CA THR A 108 4.52 9.46 -39.20
C THR A 108 4.60 8.37 -38.13
N GLY A 109 4.59 7.10 -38.57
CA GLY A 109 4.69 5.95 -37.68
C GLY A 109 3.62 5.96 -36.59
N SER A 110 4.04 5.72 -35.35
CA SER A 110 3.15 5.69 -34.18
C SER A 110 2.46 7.03 -33.85
N MET A 111 2.87 8.13 -34.49
CA MET A 111 2.29 9.46 -34.29
C MET A 111 1.37 9.90 -35.45
N ALA A 112 1.16 9.05 -36.47
CA ALA A 112 0.37 9.40 -37.66
C ALA A 112 -1.11 9.75 -37.35
N PHE A 113 -1.65 9.25 -36.24
CA PHE A 113 -3.04 9.48 -35.83
C PHE A 113 -3.29 10.90 -35.27
N LEU A 114 -2.25 11.63 -34.85
CA LEU A 114 -2.37 12.86 -34.05
C LEU A 114 -3.29 13.92 -34.68
N LYS A 115 -3.27 14.07 -36.01
CA LYS A 115 -4.09 15.11 -36.67
C LYS A 115 -5.59 14.84 -36.53
N GLY A 116 -5.98 13.56 -36.51
CA GLY A 116 -7.37 13.12 -36.34
C GLY A 116 -7.75 12.79 -34.89
N TRP A 117 -6.83 12.97 -33.93
CA TRP A 117 -7.09 12.66 -32.53
C TRP A 117 -7.90 13.77 -31.85
N GLU A 118 -8.87 13.37 -31.03
CA GLU A 118 -9.65 14.22 -30.13
C GLU A 118 -9.90 13.49 -28.78
N PRO A 119 -10.06 14.22 -27.66
CA PRO A 119 -10.40 13.60 -26.38
C PRO A 119 -11.73 12.84 -26.43
N VAL A 120 -11.74 11.64 -25.85
CA VAL A 120 -12.84 10.67 -26.01
C VAL A 120 -14.13 10.96 -25.23
N LEU A 121 -14.18 11.99 -24.38
CA LEU A 121 -15.37 12.29 -23.56
C LEU A 121 -16.44 12.97 -24.42
N THR A 122 -17.64 12.41 -24.41
CA THR A 122 -18.78 12.89 -25.21
C THR A 122 -19.67 13.86 -24.44
N ASN A 123 -19.71 13.71 -23.12
CA ASN A 123 -20.44 14.60 -22.22
C ASN A 123 -19.65 14.79 -20.91
N PRO A 124 -18.59 15.62 -20.93
CA PRO A 124 -17.70 15.80 -19.79
C PRO A 124 -18.42 16.21 -18.50
N THR A 125 -19.55 16.93 -18.60
CA THR A 125 -20.35 17.34 -17.45
C THR A 125 -20.93 16.15 -16.66
N LEU A 126 -21.27 15.06 -17.34
CA LEU A 126 -21.82 13.86 -16.71
C LEU A 126 -20.77 12.76 -16.48
N GLU A 127 -19.72 12.74 -17.28
CA GLU A 127 -18.74 11.65 -17.28
C GLU A 127 -17.62 11.85 -16.26
N ILE A 128 -17.12 13.08 -16.06
CA ILE A 128 -15.94 13.34 -15.22
C ILE A 128 -16.09 12.73 -13.82
N SER A 129 -15.02 12.06 -13.38
CA SER A 129 -14.90 11.38 -12.09
C SER A 129 -15.89 10.23 -11.82
N GLN A 130 -16.72 9.84 -12.78
CA GLN A 130 -17.61 8.67 -12.71
C GLN A 130 -16.90 7.39 -13.12
N GLU A 131 -17.47 6.24 -12.75
CA GLU A 131 -17.07 4.93 -13.25
C GLU A 131 -17.37 4.83 -14.76
N SER A 132 -16.46 4.20 -15.52
CA SER A 132 -16.59 4.03 -16.97
C SER A 132 -17.32 2.74 -17.34
N PRO A 133 -17.74 2.54 -18.59
CA PRO A 133 -18.33 1.27 -19.02
C PRO A 133 -17.47 0.03 -18.70
N THR A 134 -16.14 0.15 -18.83
CA THR A 134 -15.22 -0.92 -18.43
C THR A 134 -15.22 -1.13 -16.93
N GLY A 135 -15.25 -0.07 -16.11
CA GLY A 135 -15.32 -0.19 -14.65
C GLY A 135 -16.60 -0.88 -14.18
N PHE A 136 -17.73 -0.55 -14.79
CA PHE A 136 -19.01 -1.23 -14.54
C PHE A 136 -18.90 -2.75 -14.79
N LYS A 137 -18.28 -3.13 -15.91
CA LYS A 137 -18.04 -4.54 -16.26
C LYS A 137 -17.09 -5.21 -15.25
N GLU A 138 -15.97 -4.57 -14.96
CA GLU A 138 -14.95 -5.05 -14.01
C GLU A 138 -15.56 -5.34 -12.63
N ALA A 139 -16.39 -4.43 -12.13
CA ALA A 139 -17.07 -4.58 -10.85
C ALA A 139 -18.12 -5.72 -10.88
N TYR A 140 -18.93 -5.77 -11.93
CA TYR A 140 -19.96 -6.81 -12.10
C TYR A 140 -19.33 -8.21 -12.19
N ASP A 141 -18.27 -8.36 -12.96
CA ASP A 141 -17.58 -9.64 -13.13
C ASP A 141 -16.88 -10.08 -11.84
N LEU A 142 -16.31 -9.14 -11.05
CA LEU A 142 -15.82 -9.45 -9.70
C LEU A 142 -16.94 -10.05 -8.84
N GLY A 143 -18.15 -9.50 -8.89
CA GLY A 143 -19.32 -10.05 -8.20
C GLY A 143 -19.59 -11.51 -8.56
N TYR A 144 -19.61 -11.82 -9.85
CA TYR A 144 -19.77 -13.19 -10.35
C TYR A 144 -18.60 -14.10 -9.94
N GLN A 145 -17.36 -13.61 -10.06
CA GLN A 145 -16.14 -14.34 -9.69
C GLN A 145 -16.17 -14.72 -8.21
N LEU A 146 -16.43 -13.80 -7.29
CA LEU A 146 -16.44 -14.11 -5.86
C LEU A 146 -17.58 -15.05 -5.50
N ARG A 147 -18.76 -14.88 -6.11
CA ARG A 147 -19.92 -15.75 -5.90
C ARG A 147 -19.65 -17.20 -6.28
N THR A 148 -18.92 -17.42 -7.37
CA THR A 148 -18.60 -18.75 -7.92
C THR A 148 -17.31 -19.35 -7.35
N ARG A 149 -16.35 -18.52 -6.96
CA ARG A 149 -15.11 -18.94 -6.28
C ARG A 149 -15.37 -19.42 -4.84
N TYR A 150 -16.26 -18.74 -4.12
CA TYR A 150 -16.58 -19.06 -2.73
C TYR A 150 -18.07 -19.45 -2.53
N PRO A 151 -18.55 -20.50 -3.21
CA PRO A 151 -19.99 -20.79 -3.29
C PRO A 151 -20.61 -21.15 -1.93
N LYS A 152 -19.80 -21.62 -0.97
CA LYS A 152 -20.21 -21.99 0.39
C LYS A 152 -20.28 -20.81 1.36
N LEU A 153 -19.72 -19.65 1.01
CA LEU A 153 -19.67 -18.48 1.89
C LEU A 153 -20.91 -17.58 1.77
N TYR A 154 -21.81 -17.87 0.82
CA TYR A 154 -23.09 -17.18 0.67
C TYR A 154 -24.23 -18.17 0.49
N ALA A 155 -25.26 -18.04 1.34
CA ALA A 155 -26.50 -18.78 1.23
C ALA A 155 -27.46 -18.06 0.29
N TYR A 156 -27.98 -18.75 -0.73
CA TYR A 156 -28.85 -18.14 -1.72
C TYR A 156 -30.12 -17.56 -1.07
N GLY A 157 -30.48 -16.33 -1.43
CA GLY A 157 -31.69 -15.67 -0.95
C GLY A 157 -31.52 -14.94 0.38
N THR A 158 -30.32 -14.91 0.96
CA THR A 158 -30.06 -14.08 2.16
C THR A 158 -29.65 -12.66 1.75
N PRO A 159 -29.93 -11.64 2.58
CA PRO A 159 -29.40 -10.30 2.40
C PRO A 159 -27.88 -10.29 2.29
N PHE A 160 -27.33 -9.34 1.55
CA PHE A 160 -25.90 -9.12 1.40
C PHE A 160 -25.56 -7.64 1.56
N ILE A 161 -24.56 -7.35 2.40
CA ILE A 161 -24.12 -6.00 2.70
C ILE A 161 -22.69 -5.83 2.15
N SER A 162 -22.46 -4.72 1.46
CA SER A 162 -21.13 -4.27 1.00
C SER A 162 -20.85 -2.88 1.54
N TRP A 163 -19.58 -2.50 1.68
CA TRP A 163 -19.17 -1.19 2.18
C TRP A 163 -18.42 -0.39 1.12
N ALA A 164 -18.61 0.92 1.08
CA ALA A 164 -17.97 1.80 0.11
C ALA A 164 -17.63 3.16 0.73
N ASN A 165 -16.44 3.68 0.47
CA ASN A 165 -16.15 5.07 0.77
C ASN A 165 -17.09 5.99 -0.03
N LEU A 166 -17.57 7.10 0.55
CA LEU A 166 -18.56 7.98 -0.10
C LEU A 166 -17.93 8.87 -1.18
N TYR A 167 -17.51 8.25 -2.28
CA TYR A 167 -17.07 8.88 -3.52
C TYR A 167 -17.87 8.28 -4.70
N PRO A 168 -18.36 9.09 -5.67
CA PRO A 168 -19.30 8.62 -6.70
C PRO A 168 -18.90 7.32 -7.39
N ARG A 169 -17.69 7.28 -7.97
CA ARG A 169 -17.14 6.08 -8.63
C ARG A 169 -16.96 4.89 -7.69
N VAL A 170 -16.60 5.11 -6.42
CA VAL A 170 -16.40 4.03 -5.44
C VAL A 170 -17.74 3.39 -5.08
N VAL A 171 -18.77 4.23 -4.88
CA VAL A 171 -20.14 3.77 -4.63
C VAL A 171 -20.69 3.04 -5.86
N GLN A 172 -20.47 3.55 -7.07
CA GLN A 172 -20.86 2.90 -8.32
C GLN A 172 -20.21 1.52 -8.48
N THR A 173 -18.92 1.39 -8.20
CA THR A 173 -18.23 0.09 -8.23
C THR A 173 -18.85 -0.89 -7.23
N ALA A 174 -19.11 -0.46 -5.99
CA ALA A 174 -19.73 -1.32 -4.98
C ALA A 174 -21.15 -1.76 -5.37
N GLN A 175 -21.94 -0.84 -5.91
CA GLN A 175 -23.27 -1.07 -6.47
C GLN A 175 -23.23 -2.13 -7.58
N ASN A 176 -22.35 -1.95 -8.57
CA ASN A 176 -22.15 -2.88 -9.68
C ASN A 176 -21.64 -4.25 -9.25
N PHE A 177 -20.74 -4.30 -8.26
CA PHE A 177 -20.32 -5.54 -7.64
C PHE A 177 -21.51 -6.29 -7.04
N VAL A 178 -22.37 -5.63 -6.25
CA VAL A 178 -23.54 -6.27 -5.65
C VAL A 178 -24.53 -6.75 -6.73
N ARG A 179 -24.69 -5.99 -7.82
CA ARG A 179 -25.48 -6.43 -9.00
C ARG A 179 -24.91 -7.71 -9.62
N GLY A 180 -23.61 -7.82 -9.79
CA GLY A 180 -22.94 -9.02 -10.30
C GLY A 180 -23.02 -10.21 -9.35
N PHE A 181 -22.93 -9.95 -8.04
CA PHE A 181 -22.94 -10.97 -6.99
C PHE A 181 -24.32 -11.58 -6.76
N LEU A 182 -25.38 -10.75 -6.71
CA LEU A 182 -26.75 -11.16 -6.41
C LEU A 182 -27.64 -11.34 -7.65
N GLY A 183 -27.20 -10.91 -8.83
CA GLY A 183 -27.98 -10.96 -10.06
C GLY A 183 -29.31 -10.22 -9.94
N SER A 184 -30.40 -10.85 -10.37
CA SER A 184 -31.73 -10.23 -10.41
C SER A 184 -32.31 -9.86 -9.04
N THR A 185 -31.74 -10.38 -7.94
CA THR A 185 -32.19 -10.06 -6.57
C THR A 185 -31.44 -8.90 -5.92
N ALA A 186 -30.52 -8.26 -6.63
CA ALA A 186 -29.67 -7.20 -6.08
C ALA A 186 -30.48 -6.05 -5.46
N SER A 187 -31.51 -5.56 -6.12
CA SER A 187 -32.33 -4.44 -5.61
C SER A 187 -33.17 -4.80 -4.37
N SER A 188 -33.42 -6.09 -4.10
CA SER A 188 -34.24 -6.53 -2.97
C SER A 188 -33.44 -7.09 -1.80
N LEU A 189 -32.26 -7.66 -2.06
CA LEU A 189 -31.42 -8.34 -1.06
C LEU A 189 -30.08 -7.65 -0.83
N GLY A 190 -29.64 -6.80 -1.74
CA GLY A 190 -28.35 -6.14 -1.66
C GLY A 190 -28.45 -4.77 -1.00
N GLN A 191 -27.41 -4.43 -0.28
CA GLN A 191 -27.25 -3.13 0.38
C GLN A 191 -25.80 -2.68 0.26
N VAL A 192 -25.59 -1.42 -0.11
CA VAL A 192 -24.27 -0.77 -0.02
C VAL A 192 -24.32 0.24 1.12
N ILE A 193 -23.46 0.07 2.11
CA ILE A 193 -23.23 1.03 3.19
C ILE A 193 -22.14 1.99 2.73
N THR A 194 -22.47 3.27 2.65
CA THR A 194 -21.53 4.32 2.31
C THR A 194 -20.96 4.97 3.56
N ILE A 195 -19.64 5.12 3.64
CA ILE A 195 -18.93 5.75 4.74
C ILE A 195 -18.52 7.17 4.31
N ASN A 196 -19.07 8.20 4.95
CA ASN A 196 -18.63 9.59 4.74
C ASN A 196 -17.45 9.93 5.67
N SER A 197 -16.23 9.65 5.21
CA SER A 197 -15.00 9.80 5.97
C SER A 197 -14.70 11.22 6.47
N THR A 198 -15.32 12.24 5.86
CA THR A 198 -15.19 13.65 6.27
C THR A 198 -16.47 14.22 6.86
N GLY A 199 -17.52 13.41 6.96
CA GLY A 199 -18.85 13.86 7.38
C GLY A 199 -18.96 14.16 8.86
N SER A 200 -17.97 13.72 9.65
CA SER A 200 -17.97 13.79 11.10
C SER A 200 -16.55 13.65 11.64
N GLU A 201 -16.18 14.43 12.65
CA GLU A 201 -14.90 14.26 13.35
C GLU A 201 -14.83 12.93 14.10
N GLN A 202 -15.98 12.35 14.46
CA GLN A 202 -16.07 10.99 15.04
C GLN A 202 -15.71 9.87 14.06
N ALA A 203 -15.72 10.14 12.75
CA ALA A 203 -15.31 9.18 11.71
C ALA A 203 -13.78 9.04 11.59
N LEU A 204 -13.02 9.87 12.31
CA LEU A 204 -11.56 9.84 12.30
C LEU A 204 -11.02 8.44 12.64
N PHE A 205 -10.28 7.88 11.70
CA PHE A 205 -9.75 6.50 11.75
C PHE A 205 -10.83 5.41 11.93
N ASP A 206 -12.11 5.70 11.73
CA ASP A 206 -13.21 4.73 11.64
C ASP A 206 -13.86 4.82 10.26
N SER A 207 -13.03 4.58 9.25
CA SER A 207 -13.30 4.99 7.88
C SER A 207 -12.54 4.14 6.86
N LEU A 208 -13.01 4.17 5.60
CA LEU A 208 -12.33 3.60 4.43
C LEU A 208 -11.38 4.61 3.73
N SER A 209 -11.20 5.80 4.30
CA SER A 209 -10.20 6.82 3.94
C SER A 209 -9.68 7.57 5.17
N PRO A 210 -8.98 6.87 6.08
CA PRO A 210 -8.49 7.45 7.33
C PRO A 210 -7.56 8.66 7.14
N SER A 211 -6.90 8.77 5.99
CA SER A 211 -6.08 9.91 5.59
C SER A 211 -6.88 11.23 5.46
N ASP A 212 -8.18 11.18 5.15
CA ASP A 212 -8.97 12.37 4.79
C ASP A 212 -9.13 13.37 5.94
N LEU A 213 -9.15 12.88 7.18
CA LEU A 213 -9.21 13.70 8.40
C LEU A 213 -7.85 13.87 9.08
N CYS A 214 -6.78 13.28 8.52
CA CYS A 214 -5.43 13.44 9.04
C CYS A 214 -4.80 14.73 8.52
N ARG A 215 -4.76 15.79 9.34
CA ARG A 215 -4.23 17.09 8.92
C ARG A 215 -2.76 17.09 8.48
N LEU A 216 -1.94 16.24 9.09
CA LEU A 216 -0.52 16.11 8.76
C LEU A 216 -0.24 15.07 7.67
N PHE A 217 -1.28 14.43 7.12
CA PHE A 217 -1.11 13.59 5.95
C PHE A 217 -0.67 14.45 4.76
N VAL A 218 0.42 14.03 4.12
CA VAL A 218 0.92 14.62 2.89
C VAL A 218 1.29 13.47 1.97
N ASP A 219 0.69 13.45 0.78
CA ASP A 219 1.13 12.58 -0.29
C ASP A 219 2.45 13.12 -0.85
N GLY A 220 3.54 12.38 -0.63
CA GLY A 220 4.88 12.73 -1.09
C GLY A 220 5.01 12.80 -2.61
N ASN A 221 4.02 12.29 -3.36
CA ASN A 221 3.95 12.30 -4.82
C ASN A 221 5.26 11.82 -5.48
N GLY A 222 5.85 10.75 -4.94
CA GLY A 222 7.07 10.13 -5.45
C GLY A 222 8.38 10.81 -5.08
N GLY A 223 8.33 11.95 -4.37
CA GLY A 223 9.51 12.62 -3.83
C GLY A 223 10.54 13.06 -4.88
N THR A 224 11.78 13.22 -4.43
CA THR A 224 12.92 13.60 -5.27
C THR A 224 13.32 12.49 -6.25
N GLU A 225 12.98 11.25 -5.93
CA GLU A 225 13.29 10.03 -6.63
C GLU A 225 12.52 9.98 -7.95
N GLN A 226 11.21 10.26 -7.92
CA GLN A 226 10.41 10.34 -9.14
C GLN A 226 10.84 11.52 -10.02
N VAL A 227 11.18 12.67 -9.43
CA VAL A 227 11.72 13.82 -10.19
C VAL A 227 13.02 13.45 -10.90
N THR A 228 13.94 12.80 -10.20
CA THR A 228 15.22 12.33 -10.75
C THR A 228 15.00 11.34 -11.88
N TRP A 229 14.09 10.38 -11.69
CA TRP A 229 13.78 9.38 -12.71
C TRP A 229 13.15 10.00 -13.95
N ASN A 230 12.14 10.86 -13.79
CA ASN A 230 11.49 11.58 -14.89
C ASN A 230 12.48 12.37 -15.76
N ALA A 231 13.52 12.95 -15.14
CA ALA A 231 14.59 13.65 -15.86
C ALA A 231 15.51 12.73 -16.69
N LEU A 232 15.48 11.42 -16.44
CA LEU A 232 16.29 10.43 -17.14
C LEU A 232 15.53 9.74 -18.27
N TYR A 233 14.31 9.23 -18.01
CA TYR A 233 13.62 8.38 -18.99
C TYR A 233 12.77 9.16 -20.00
N LEU A 234 12.23 10.34 -19.66
CA LEU A 234 11.37 11.10 -20.57
C LEU A 234 12.14 11.76 -21.74
N PRO A 235 13.34 12.34 -21.56
CA PRO A 235 14.01 13.03 -22.66
C PRO A 235 14.35 12.16 -23.88
N PRO A 236 14.85 10.90 -23.71
CA PRO A 236 15.06 10.01 -24.85
C PRO A 236 13.77 9.68 -25.62
N ILE A 237 12.65 9.50 -24.90
CA ILE A 237 11.34 9.25 -25.51
C ILE A 237 10.89 10.48 -26.28
N LEU A 238 10.97 11.66 -25.69
CA LEU A 238 10.63 12.92 -26.35
C LEU A 238 11.41 13.08 -27.66
N ALA A 239 12.73 12.88 -27.64
CA ALA A 239 13.57 12.98 -28.83
C ALA A 239 13.16 11.99 -29.93
N ARG A 240 12.79 10.75 -29.56
CA ARG A 240 12.25 9.75 -30.50
C ARG A 240 10.93 10.20 -31.11
N LEU A 241 10.00 10.72 -30.30
CA LEU A 241 8.68 11.14 -30.76
C LEU A 241 8.74 12.39 -31.65
N GLU A 242 9.59 13.36 -31.34
CA GLU A 242 9.80 14.55 -32.16
C GLU A 242 10.40 14.20 -33.53
N ALA A 243 11.24 13.17 -33.61
CA ALA A 243 11.79 12.69 -34.89
C ALA A 243 10.72 12.13 -35.86
N LEU A 244 9.49 11.85 -35.36
CA LEU A 244 8.37 11.38 -36.18
C LEU A 244 7.50 12.53 -36.71
N ILE A 245 7.84 13.78 -36.39
CA ILE A 245 7.03 14.97 -36.67
C ILE A 245 7.84 15.92 -37.55
N ASP A 246 7.25 16.31 -38.68
CA ASP A 246 7.74 17.40 -39.52
C ASP A 246 6.78 18.59 -39.42
N GLY A 247 7.32 19.80 -39.21
CA GLY A 247 6.54 21.03 -39.03
C GLY A 247 6.76 21.71 -37.67
N ASN A 248 5.74 22.40 -37.16
CA ASN A 248 5.89 23.27 -35.98
C ASN A 248 5.26 22.73 -34.69
N LEU A 249 4.80 21.47 -34.67
CA LEU A 249 4.35 20.82 -33.45
C LEU A 249 5.56 20.38 -32.63
N THR A 250 5.66 20.87 -31.39
CA THR A 250 6.72 20.50 -30.45
C THR A 250 6.12 19.93 -29.17
N PHE A 251 6.78 18.98 -28.52
CA PHE A 251 6.32 18.43 -27.25
C PHE A 251 7.29 18.79 -26.12
N THR A 252 6.79 18.70 -24.89
CA THR A 252 7.60 18.79 -23.67
C THR A 252 7.59 17.43 -22.98
N THR A 253 8.51 17.20 -22.04
CA THR A 253 8.47 15.98 -21.22
C THR A 253 7.17 15.87 -20.41
N THR A 254 6.55 17.00 -20.05
CA THR A 254 5.21 17.04 -19.43
C THR A 254 4.11 16.59 -20.38
N ASP A 255 4.20 16.92 -21.67
CA ASP A 255 3.24 16.40 -22.66
C ASP A 255 3.43 14.89 -22.85
N VAL A 256 4.68 14.41 -22.87
CA VAL A 256 4.98 12.98 -23.04
C VAL A 256 4.54 12.16 -21.83
N SER A 257 4.69 12.69 -20.61
CA SER A 257 4.37 11.95 -19.39
C SER A 257 2.87 11.64 -19.22
N ILE A 258 1.98 12.37 -19.91
CA ILE A 258 0.54 12.10 -19.90
C ILE A 258 0.09 11.09 -20.97
N MET A 259 0.93 10.78 -21.97
CA MET A 259 0.52 9.90 -23.07
C MET A 259 0.31 8.41 -22.66
N PRO A 260 1.10 7.80 -21.75
CA PRO A 260 0.81 6.45 -21.25
C PRO A 260 -0.51 6.41 -20.47
N TYR A 261 -0.81 7.47 -19.73
CA TYR A 261 -2.09 7.61 -19.04
C TYR A 261 -3.26 7.72 -20.02
N LEU A 262 -3.11 8.44 -21.15
CA LEU A 262 -4.09 8.46 -22.26
C LEU A 262 -4.32 7.07 -22.86
N CYS A 263 -3.25 6.28 -23.06
CA CYS A 263 -3.36 4.90 -23.53
C CYS A 263 -4.30 4.08 -22.62
N GLY A 264 -4.07 4.09 -21.32
CA GLY A 264 -4.91 3.34 -20.37
C GLY A 264 -6.35 3.84 -20.35
N PHE A 265 -6.53 5.14 -20.16
CA PHE A 265 -7.86 5.73 -19.98
C PHE A 265 -8.74 5.67 -21.23
N GLU A 266 -8.22 6.06 -22.40
CA GLU A 266 -9.03 6.00 -23.62
C GLU A 266 -9.42 4.57 -23.96
N SER A 267 -8.52 3.60 -23.70
CA SER A 267 -8.81 2.19 -23.97
C SER A 267 -9.98 1.69 -23.14
N GLN A 268 -9.99 1.96 -21.83
CA GLN A 268 -11.06 1.53 -20.95
C GLN A 268 -12.35 2.36 -21.11
N ILE A 269 -12.28 3.63 -21.53
CA ILE A 269 -13.49 4.43 -21.80
C ILE A 269 -14.20 3.93 -23.06
N THR A 270 -13.43 3.70 -24.14
CA THR A 270 -13.99 3.36 -25.45
C THR A 270 -14.24 1.86 -25.63
N GLY A 271 -13.59 1.02 -24.83
CA GLY A 271 -13.58 -0.44 -25.01
C GLY A 271 -12.72 -0.91 -26.20
N THR A 272 -11.88 -0.03 -26.75
CA THR A 272 -10.98 -0.31 -27.88
C THR A 272 -9.59 0.20 -27.58
N LEU A 273 -8.54 -0.52 -27.97
CA LEU A 273 -7.16 -0.11 -27.69
C LEU A 273 -6.87 1.28 -28.29
N SER A 274 -6.47 2.22 -27.44
CA SER A 274 -6.15 3.59 -27.85
C SER A 274 -4.92 3.62 -28.74
N PRO A 275 -4.88 4.49 -29.78
CA PRO A 275 -3.69 4.68 -30.59
C PRO A 275 -2.48 5.19 -29.78
N TRP A 276 -2.72 5.84 -28.63
CA TRP A 276 -1.63 6.22 -27.70
C TRP A 276 -0.85 5.01 -27.18
N CYS A 277 -1.45 3.82 -27.16
CA CYS A 277 -0.76 2.59 -26.74
C CYS A 277 0.31 2.12 -27.75
N SER A 278 0.24 2.56 -29.01
CA SER A 278 1.27 2.30 -30.03
C SER A 278 2.41 3.35 -30.01
N VAL A 279 2.32 4.39 -29.18
CA VAL A 279 3.33 5.46 -29.09
C VAL A 279 4.60 4.97 -28.36
N PHE A 280 4.43 4.05 -27.42
CA PHE A 280 5.48 3.55 -26.53
C PHE A 280 5.83 2.10 -26.81
N THR A 281 7.10 1.75 -26.60
CA THR A 281 7.59 0.37 -26.59
C THR A 281 7.47 -0.26 -25.20
N ASP A 282 7.54 -1.59 -25.09
CA ASP A 282 7.54 -2.27 -23.77
C ASP A 282 8.65 -1.76 -22.84
N ALA A 283 9.82 -1.44 -23.38
CA ALA A 283 10.93 -0.92 -22.59
C ALA A 283 10.64 0.47 -22.02
N GLU A 284 9.94 1.33 -22.76
CA GLU A 284 9.56 2.67 -22.31
C GLU A 284 8.38 2.62 -21.35
N LEU A 285 7.42 1.71 -21.58
CA LEU A 285 6.33 1.50 -20.65
C LEU A 285 6.82 0.93 -19.32
N LYS A 286 7.82 0.05 -19.29
CA LYS A 286 8.48 -0.37 -18.03
C LYS A 286 9.17 0.78 -17.30
N GLN A 287 9.73 1.76 -18.04
CA GLN A 287 10.28 2.97 -17.42
C GLN A 287 9.17 3.86 -16.84
N TYR A 288 8.01 3.93 -17.51
CA TYR A 288 6.82 4.59 -16.98
C TYR A 288 6.26 3.87 -15.74
N GLU A 289 6.16 2.54 -15.76
CA GLU A 289 5.74 1.73 -14.62
C GLU A 289 6.61 2.04 -13.40
N TYR A 290 7.94 2.04 -13.56
CA TYR A 290 8.82 2.37 -12.45
C TYR A 290 8.65 3.82 -11.96
N ALA A 291 8.29 4.76 -12.84
CA ALA A 291 7.90 6.09 -12.40
C ALA A 291 6.61 6.07 -11.54
N GLN A 292 5.67 5.18 -11.84
CA GLN A 292 4.47 4.96 -11.02
C GLN A 292 4.79 4.20 -9.72
N ASP A 293 5.74 3.27 -9.74
CA ASP A 293 6.20 2.58 -8.53
C ASP A 293 6.78 3.57 -7.54
N LEU A 294 7.63 4.49 -8.01
CA LEU A 294 8.15 5.60 -7.21
C LEU A 294 7.02 6.50 -6.69
N ARG A 295 6.04 6.86 -7.55
CA ARG A 295 4.87 7.69 -7.19
C ARG A 295 4.12 7.16 -5.97
N TYR A 296 3.88 5.86 -5.94
CA TYR A 296 3.11 5.23 -4.86
C TYR A 296 4.00 4.89 -3.67
N TYR A 297 5.20 4.35 -3.90
CA TYR A 297 6.12 3.97 -2.82
C TYR A 297 6.56 5.17 -1.97
N TYR A 298 7.03 6.25 -2.59
CA TYR A 298 7.45 7.50 -1.93
C TYR A 298 6.33 8.57 -1.92
N GLY A 299 5.08 8.16 -2.18
CA GLY A 299 3.91 9.03 -2.03
C GLY A 299 3.13 8.71 -0.77
N MET A 300 2.73 7.44 -0.65
CA MET A 300 1.91 6.96 0.47
C MET A 300 2.18 5.50 0.87
N GLY A 301 3.05 4.82 0.13
CA GLY A 301 3.48 3.46 0.38
C GLY A 301 4.64 3.36 1.38
N PRO A 302 5.37 2.23 1.38
CA PRO A 302 6.39 1.93 2.40
C PRO A 302 7.55 2.93 2.49
N GLY A 303 7.76 3.77 1.49
CA GLY A 303 8.79 4.82 1.50
C GLY A 303 8.47 6.02 2.40
N GLU A 304 7.23 6.14 2.86
CA GLU A 304 6.77 7.27 3.68
C GLU A 304 6.31 6.84 5.08
N ASP A 305 6.68 7.60 6.11
CA ASP A 305 6.46 7.20 7.51
C ASP A 305 4.98 7.32 7.94
N LEU A 306 4.38 8.51 7.87
CA LEU A 306 2.98 8.72 8.29
C LEU A 306 1.95 8.14 7.29
N PRO A 307 2.04 8.44 5.99
CA PRO A 307 1.10 7.89 5.00
C PRO A 307 0.95 6.36 5.03
N SER A 308 2.06 5.60 5.11
CA SER A 308 2.01 4.12 5.12
C SER A 308 1.30 3.51 6.32
N LYS A 309 0.98 4.32 7.34
CA LYS A 309 0.36 3.89 8.61
C LYS A 309 -1.13 4.17 8.68
N MET A 310 -1.69 4.88 7.69
CA MET A 310 -3.07 5.36 7.78
C MET A 310 -4.10 4.24 7.80
N MET A 311 -3.85 3.13 7.10
CA MET A 311 -4.75 1.97 7.09
C MET A 311 -4.49 0.95 8.21
N LEU A 312 -3.54 1.19 9.13
CA LEU A 312 -3.28 0.25 10.24
C LEU A 312 -4.49 0.06 11.18
N PRO A 313 -5.23 1.11 11.60
CA PRO A 313 -6.44 0.91 12.41
C PRO A 313 -7.50 0.07 11.71
N TYR A 314 -7.73 0.34 10.42
CA TYR A 314 -8.65 -0.44 9.60
C TYR A 314 -8.22 -1.91 9.53
N LEU A 315 -6.94 -2.16 9.25
CA LEU A 315 -6.39 -3.50 9.11
C LEU A 315 -6.43 -4.27 10.45
N ASP A 316 -6.12 -3.64 11.58
CA ASP A 316 -6.20 -4.27 12.90
C ASP A 316 -7.63 -4.72 13.22
N SER A 317 -8.62 -3.85 12.98
CA SER A 317 -10.03 -4.20 13.15
C SER A 317 -10.48 -5.32 12.21
N LEU A 318 -10.11 -5.27 10.93
CA LEU A 318 -10.45 -6.32 9.96
C LEU A 318 -9.82 -7.67 10.34
N VAL A 319 -8.54 -7.69 10.70
CA VAL A 319 -7.84 -8.92 11.14
C VAL A 319 -8.43 -9.44 12.45
N GLY A 320 -8.87 -8.54 13.35
CA GLY A 320 -9.62 -8.89 14.55
C GLY A 320 -10.94 -9.61 14.24
N LEU A 321 -11.70 -9.17 13.23
CA LEU A 321 -12.92 -9.84 12.77
C LEU A 321 -12.60 -11.21 12.17
N LEU A 322 -11.62 -11.31 11.28
CA LEU A 322 -11.21 -12.58 10.68
C LEU A 322 -10.68 -13.56 11.75
N SER A 323 -10.03 -13.07 12.81
CA SER A 323 -9.51 -13.91 13.90
C SER A 323 -10.63 -14.56 14.70
N GLN A 324 -11.72 -13.82 14.95
CA GLN A 324 -12.94 -14.34 15.55
C GLN A 324 -13.64 -15.37 14.64
N GLY A 325 -13.61 -15.14 13.31
CA GLY A 325 -14.16 -16.05 12.31
C GLY A 325 -15.62 -15.79 11.95
N PRO A 326 -16.28 -16.74 11.26
CA PRO A 326 -17.66 -16.58 10.79
C PRO A 326 -18.68 -16.56 11.93
N GLY A 327 -19.86 -15.97 11.67
CA GLY A 327 -20.98 -15.92 12.62
C GLY A 327 -21.03 -14.68 13.51
N ILE A 328 -20.21 -13.67 13.21
CA ILE A 328 -20.30 -12.35 13.86
C ILE A 328 -21.60 -11.66 13.44
N ASN A 329 -22.30 -11.09 14.42
CA ASN A 329 -23.49 -10.29 14.18
C ASN A 329 -23.15 -8.80 14.33
N GLY A 330 -23.72 -7.99 13.44
CA GLY A 330 -23.74 -6.53 13.57
C GLY A 330 -25.13 -6.01 13.93
N THR A 331 -25.23 -4.69 14.08
CA THR A 331 -26.45 -3.98 14.48
C THR A 331 -26.75 -2.85 13.49
N PHE A 332 -27.99 -2.78 13.01
CA PHE A 332 -28.50 -1.67 12.21
C PHE A 332 -28.78 -0.43 13.09
N ALA A 333 -28.88 0.75 12.48
CA ALA A 333 -29.28 1.98 13.18
C ALA A 333 -30.61 1.89 13.95
N ASN A 334 -31.52 1.01 13.53
CA ASN A 334 -32.81 0.77 14.20
C ASN A 334 -32.72 -0.23 15.38
N GLY A 335 -31.52 -0.71 15.71
CA GLY A 335 -31.26 -1.69 16.77
C GLY A 335 -31.48 -3.16 16.39
N THR A 336 -31.93 -3.45 15.17
CA THR A 336 -32.06 -4.85 14.69
C THR A 336 -30.71 -5.42 14.30
N SER A 337 -30.54 -6.74 14.40
CA SER A 337 -29.26 -7.40 14.11
C SER A 337 -29.20 -7.92 12.68
N PHE A 338 -27.98 -7.95 12.11
CA PHE A 338 -27.65 -8.64 10.87
C PHE A 338 -26.46 -9.57 11.07
N ALA A 339 -26.34 -10.59 10.23
CA ALA A 339 -25.14 -11.42 10.16
C ALA A 339 -24.10 -10.74 9.26
N LEU A 340 -22.87 -10.55 9.77
CA LEU A 340 -21.75 -10.07 8.95
C LEU A 340 -21.51 -11.10 7.82
N PRO A 341 -21.43 -10.68 6.54
CA PRO A 341 -21.16 -11.59 5.44
C PRO A 341 -19.82 -12.32 5.60
N ASN A 342 -19.76 -13.59 5.22
CA ASN A 342 -18.49 -14.32 5.16
C ASN A 342 -17.60 -13.88 3.98
N ILE A 343 -18.17 -13.13 3.03
CA ILE A 343 -17.45 -12.41 1.98
C ILE A 343 -17.60 -10.92 2.31
N ILE A 344 -16.61 -10.37 3.02
CA ILE A 344 -16.58 -8.95 3.41
C ILE A 344 -16.02 -8.15 2.22
N THR A 345 -16.73 -7.14 1.75
CA THR A 345 -16.29 -6.29 0.62
C THR A 345 -16.27 -4.83 0.99
N ALA A 346 -15.12 -4.18 0.83
CA ALA A 346 -14.93 -2.76 1.10
C ALA A 346 -14.32 -2.07 -0.11
N PHE A 347 -15.01 -1.06 -0.64
CA PHE A 347 -14.58 -0.31 -1.83
C PHE A 347 -13.98 1.04 -1.45
N MET A 348 -12.82 1.37 -2.02
CA MET A 348 -12.04 2.57 -1.69
C MET A 348 -11.25 3.13 -2.90
N ASN A 349 -10.39 4.11 -2.67
CA ASN A 349 -9.54 4.70 -3.69
C ASN A 349 -8.18 3.99 -3.76
N ASP A 350 -7.42 4.25 -4.83
CA ASP A 350 -6.02 3.79 -4.99
C ASP A 350 -5.16 4.16 -3.78
N GLY A 351 -5.36 5.37 -3.24
CA GLY A 351 -4.58 5.83 -2.10
C GLY A 351 -4.67 4.87 -0.92
N GLN A 352 -5.89 4.51 -0.52
CA GLN A 352 -6.08 3.57 0.58
C GLN A 352 -5.70 2.13 0.24
N ILE A 353 -5.81 1.70 -1.01
CA ILE A 353 -5.26 0.39 -1.43
C ILE A 353 -3.74 0.37 -1.29
N THR A 354 -3.08 1.49 -1.60
CA THR A 354 -1.63 1.66 -1.44
C THR A 354 -1.21 1.59 0.02
N GLU A 355 -1.88 2.38 0.87
CA GLU A 355 -1.67 2.41 2.33
C GLU A 355 -1.95 1.05 2.97
N LEU A 356 -3.05 0.40 2.59
CA LEU A 356 -3.42 -0.92 3.09
C LEU A 356 -2.39 -1.98 2.68
N GLY A 357 -1.93 -1.93 1.42
CA GLY A 357 -0.84 -2.76 0.93
C GLY A 357 0.41 -2.61 1.80
N ALA A 358 0.84 -1.39 2.09
CA ALA A 358 1.99 -1.11 2.96
C ALA A 358 1.77 -1.64 4.39
N ALA A 359 0.55 -1.54 4.92
CA ALA A 359 0.20 -2.01 6.26
C ALA A 359 0.24 -3.54 6.41
N THR A 360 0.04 -4.31 5.32
CA THR A 360 -0.04 -5.79 5.36
C THR A 360 1.23 -6.49 5.82
N GLY A 361 2.39 -5.87 5.60
CA GLY A 361 3.70 -6.45 5.91
C GLY A 361 4.32 -7.33 4.83
N VAL A 362 3.67 -7.50 3.66
CA VAL A 362 4.26 -8.27 2.55
C VAL A 362 5.54 -7.65 1.98
N TRP A 363 5.77 -6.36 2.25
CA TRP A 363 6.98 -5.62 1.86
C TRP A 363 7.88 -5.25 3.05
N ASP A 364 7.76 -5.90 4.21
CA ASP A 364 8.56 -5.54 5.40
C ASP A 364 10.08 -5.71 5.23
N GLU A 365 10.50 -6.54 4.28
CA GLU A 365 11.91 -6.69 3.90
C GLU A 365 12.32 -5.80 2.72
N THR A 366 11.37 -5.07 2.12
CA THR A 366 11.65 -4.09 1.07
C THR A 366 12.10 -2.80 1.72
N ILE A 367 13.38 -2.46 1.56
CA ILE A 367 13.97 -1.31 2.28
C ILE A 367 13.82 -0.01 1.49
N SER A 368 13.95 -0.04 0.17
CA SER A 368 13.94 1.16 -0.68
C SER A 368 13.81 0.79 -2.16
N LEU A 369 13.17 1.66 -2.96
CA LEU A 369 13.23 1.61 -4.42
C LEU A 369 14.44 2.37 -4.99
N GLY A 370 15.44 2.69 -4.19
CA GLY A 370 16.61 3.47 -4.60
C GLY A 370 16.31 4.97 -4.72
N ASN A 371 17.26 5.69 -5.32
CA ASN A 371 17.28 7.16 -5.40
C ASN A 371 16.77 7.72 -6.76
N GLY A 372 16.08 6.89 -7.56
CA GLY A 372 15.53 7.31 -8.85
C GLY A 372 16.54 7.44 -9.99
N ILE A 373 17.77 6.93 -9.88
CA ILE A 373 18.76 6.95 -10.99
C ILE A 373 18.72 5.69 -11.87
N SER A 374 18.14 4.60 -11.37
CA SER A 374 18.02 3.32 -12.05
C SER A 374 16.88 2.51 -11.44
N ILE A 375 16.36 1.54 -12.21
CA ILE A 375 15.44 0.52 -11.71
C ILE A 375 16.26 -0.50 -10.89
N PRO A 376 15.98 -0.73 -9.60
CA PRO A 376 16.73 -1.70 -8.80
C PRO A 376 16.48 -3.13 -9.27
N ASP A 377 17.52 -3.96 -9.28
CA ASP A 377 17.38 -5.37 -9.61
C ASP A 377 16.50 -6.08 -8.57
N GLY A 378 15.46 -6.78 -9.04
CA GLY A 378 14.62 -7.62 -8.20
C GLY A 378 13.69 -6.88 -7.23
N TYR A 379 13.42 -5.58 -7.42
CA TYR A 379 12.41 -4.89 -6.61
C TYR A 379 11.02 -5.52 -6.80
N THR A 380 10.27 -5.62 -5.70
CA THR A 380 9.02 -6.41 -5.64
C THR A 380 7.77 -5.55 -5.47
N TYR A 381 7.94 -4.26 -5.19
CA TYR A 381 6.85 -3.29 -5.10
C TYR A 381 6.55 -2.74 -6.50
N ILE A 382 5.54 -3.32 -7.16
CA ILE A 382 5.10 -2.90 -8.51
C ILE A 382 3.64 -2.50 -8.40
N ALA A 383 3.36 -1.22 -8.61
CA ALA A 383 2.08 -0.57 -8.35
C ALA A 383 0.95 -1.21 -9.15
N SER A 384 1.12 -1.37 -10.46
CA SER A 384 0.10 -1.94 -11.35
C SER A 384 -0.43 -3.31 -10.89
N ARG A 385 0.36 -4.10 -10.14
CA ARG A 385 -0.03 -5.44 -9.67
C ARG A 385 -1.03 -5.45 -8.50
N PHE A 386 -1.36 -4.29 -7.93
CA PHE A 386 -2.32 -4.21 -6.83
C PHE A 386 -3.10 -2.89 -6.75
N VAL A 387 -2.59 -1.80 -7.34
CA VAL A 387 -3.28 -0.50 -7.43
C VAL A 387 -3.78 -0.17 -8.84
N SER A 388 -3.83 -1.12 -9.78
CA SER A 388 -4.56 -0.95 -11.06
C SER A 388 -5.99 -0.45 -10.82
N MET A 389 -6.73 -0.06 -11.86
CA MET A 389 -8.18 0.07 -11.72
C MET A 389 -8.75 -1.28 -11.23
N ARG A 390 -9.75 -1.25 -10.33
CA ARG A 390 -10.21 -2.43 -9.55
C ARG A 390 -9.10 -3.16 -8.76
N GLY A 391 -7.95 -2.51 -8.54
CA GLY A 391 -6.84 -3.06 -7.77
C GLY A 391 -7.32 -3.55 -6.40
N THR A 392 -6.83 -4.71 -5.96
CA THR A 392 -7.41 -5.45 -4.85
C THR A 392 -6.34 -5.92 -3.88
N VAL A 393 -6.57 -5.66 -2.59
CA VAL A 393 -5.88 -6.31 -1.46
C VAL A 393 -6.90 -7.19 -0.74
N ALA A 394 -6.76 -8.51 -0.88
CA ALA A 394 -7.69 -9.47 -0.30
C ALA A 394 -7.02 -10.36 0.76
N PHE A 395 -7.84 -10.80 1.72
CA PHE A 395 -7.46 -11.71 2.78
C PHE A 395 -8.38 -12.93 2.74
N GLU A 396 -7.80 -14.12 2.76
CA GLU A 396 -8.54 -15.36 2.95
C GLU A 396 -8.20 -15.96 4.31
N ARG A 397 -9.24 -16.31 5.07
CA ARG A 397 -9.13 -17.08 6.32
C ARG A 397 -9.29 -18.56 6.00
N LEU A 398 -8.20 -19.31 6.12
CA LEU A 398 -8.10 -20.73 5.82
C LEU A 398 -8.21 -21.54 7.11
N ASN A 399 -9.05 -22.57 7.11
CA ASN A 399 -9.06 -23.62 8.12
C ASN A 399 -8.43 -24.88 7.52
N CYS A 400 -7.28 -25.28 8.04
CA CYS A 400 -6.49 -26.37 7.47
C CYS A 400 -6.34 -27.51 8.47
N ILE A 401 -6.42 -28.74 7.99
CA ILE A 401 -6.09 -29.93 8.79
C ILE A 401 -4.63 -29.76 9.25
N ALA A 402 -4.38 -29.79 10.55
CA ALA A 402 -3.00 -29.79 11.02
C ALA A 402 -2.32 -31.05 10.46
N SER A 403 -1.27 -30.86 9.68
CA SER A 403 -0.41 -31.98 9.33
C SER A 403 0.01 -32.64 10.64
N SER A 404 -0.15 -33.96 10.74
CA SER A 404 0.53 -34.71 11.79
C SER A 404 1.99 -34.38 11.62
N ALA A 405 2.53 -33.54 12.48
CA ALA A 405 3.95 -33.24 12.51
C ALA A 405 4.65 -34.60 12.54
N SER A 406 5.32 -34.95 11.45
CA SER A 406 6.30 -36.01 11.47
C SER A 406 7.41 -35.51 12.37
N ASN A 407 7.28 -35.75 13.68
CA ASN A 407 8.25 -35.43 14.75
C ASN A 407 9.32 -34.42 14.34
N VAL A 408 8.91 -33.17 14.09
CA VAL A 408 9.83 -32.05 14.21
C VAL A 408 9.61 -31.60 15.64
N GLU A 409 10.55 -31.98 16.52
CA GLU A 409 10.58 -31.48 17.89
C GLU A 409 10.43 -29.96 17.83
N ARG A 410 9.30 -29.48 18.35
CA ARG A 410 9.05 -28.08 18.61
C ARG A 410 10.14 -27.64 19.60
N ALA A 411 11.13 -26.89 19.12
CA ALA A 411 12.12 -26.27 19.97
C ALA A 411 11.39 -25.37 20.96
N GLU A 412 11.51 -25.66 22.25
CA GLU A 412 10.99 -24.82 23.32
C GLU A 412 11.59 -23.41 23.21
N GLU A 413 10.73 -22.41 23.29
CA GLU A 413 11.09 -21.01 23.43
C GLU A 413 11.87 -20.83 24.74
N ARG A 414 13.12 -20.36 24.66
CA ARG A 414 13.88 -19.95 25.84
C ARG A 414 14.30 -18.51 25.73
N VAL A 415 13.89 -17.77 26.76
CA VAL A 415 14.22 -16.39 27.10
C VAL A 415 15.66 -16.03 26.74
N VAL A 416 15.82 -15.08 25.81
CA VAL A 416 17.10 -14.41 25.55
C VAL A 416 17.18 -13.21 26.50
N THR A 417 18.08 -13.29 27.47
CA THR A 417 18.39 -12.15 28.34
C THR A 417 19.24 -11.14 27.57
N PHE A 418 18.65 -10.00 27.21
CA PHE A 418 19.42 -8.87 26.68
C PHE A 418 20.30 -8.29 27.79
N THR A 419 21.61 -8.31 27.61
CA THR A 419 22.51 -7.45 28.40
C THR A 419 22.86 -6.25 27.55
N GLU A 420 22.06 -5.19 27.63
CA GLU A 420 22.42 -3.91 27.04
C GLU A 420 23.52 -3.27 27.89
N LYS A 421 24.78 -3.38 27.46
CA LYS A 421 25.85 -2.54 28.00
C LYS A 421 25.79 -1.19 27.29
N LYS A 422 25.01 -0.26 27.85
CA LYS A 422 25.05 1.14 27.43
C LYS A 422 26.31 1.78 28.02
N THR A 423 27.32 2.00 27.20
CA THR A 423 28.47 2.84 27.56
C THR A 423 28.19 4.27 27.11
N THR A 424 27.88 5.16 28.06
CA THR A 424 27.77 6.61 27.80
C THR A 424 29.15 7.24 27.97
N THR A 425 29.73 7.77 26.91
CA THR A 425 30.98 8.56 26.96
C THR A 425 30.65 10.04 26.89
N VAL A 426 31.11 10.82 27.86
CA VAL A 426 30.94 12.28 27.91
C VAL A 426 32.21 12.95 27.37
N CYS A 427 32.07 13.91 26.45
CA CYS A 427 33.17 14.75 26.01
C CYS A 427 33.41 15.84 27.05
N THR A 428 34.61 15.93 27.63
CA THR A 428 34.98 17.00 28.57
C THR A 428 36.21 17.75 28.07
N GLU A 429 36.11 19.07 27.93
CA GLU A 429 37.25 19.94 27.73
C GLU A 429 38.09 20.02 29.01
N THR A 430 39.42 20.05 28.86
CA THR A 430 40.34 20.39 29.96
C THR A 430 41.11 21.65 29.57
N GLU A 431 40.80 22.75 30.23
CA GLU A 431 41.51 24.05 30.13
C GLU A 431 43.02 23.86 30.41
N PRO A 432 43.93 24.40 29.57
CA PRO A 432 45.33 24.56 29.96
C PRO A 432 45.54 25.87 30.72
N SER A 433 46.23 25.79 31.86
CA SER A 433 46.69 26.94 32.62
C SER A 433 47.61 27.84 31.79
N THR A 434 47.40 29.15 31.91
CA THR A 434 48.22 30.20 31.32
C THR A 434 49.64 30.23 31.87
N THR A 435 50.64 30.19 30.99
CA THR A 435 51.93 30.89 31.16
C THR A 435 52.57 31.17 29.82
N LEU A 436 53.12 32.39 29.69
CA LEU A 436 53.72 32.96 28.49
C LEU A 436 54.92 32.14 27.99
N GLY A 437 54.98 31.94 26.67
CA GLY A 437 56.18 31.47 25.99
C GLY A 437 55.83 30.64 24.77
N GLU A 438 56.31 31.09 23.62
CA GLU A 438 56.24 30.43 22.33
C GLU A 438 56.69 28.95 22.43
N VAL A 439 55.73 28.02 22.31
CA VAL A 439 56.02 26.59 22.16
C VAL A 439 55.06 26.02 21.11
N THR A 440 55.61 25.67 19.95
CA THR A 440 55.03 24.66 19.05
C THR A 440 54.79 23.38 19.83
N THR A 441 53.58 23.22 20.36
CA THR A 441 53.13 21.99 21.01
C THR A 441 52.27 21.21 20.01
N LYS A 442 52.88 20.20 19.37
CA LYS A 442 52.10 19.02 18.99
C LYS A 442 51.42 18.52 20.26
N ARG A 443 50.09 18.55 20.31
CA ARG A 443 49.28 17.90 21.36
C ARG A 443 48.21 17.01 20.72
N PRO A 444 47.77 15.98 21.46
CA PRO A 444 47.76 14.60 21.02
C PRO A 444 46.58 14.32 20.09
N GLU A 445 46.79 13.46 19.11
CA GLU A 445 45.70 12.78 18.41
C GLU A 445 44.84 12.04 19.44
N MET A 446 43.60 12.51 19.66
CA MET A 446 42.62 11.74 20.42
C MET A 446 41.72 10.98 19.44
N THR A 447 42.03 9.71 19.27
CA THR A 447 41.06 8.70 18.79
C THR A 447 40.52 8.03 20.06
N THR A 448 39.23 7.80 20.28
CA THR A 448 38.47 6.64 19.75
C THR A 448 37.09 6.63 20.42
N SER A 449 36.06 6.08 19.76
CA SER A 449 35.06 5.22 20.41
C SER A 449 34.30 4.36 19.39
N THR A 450 34.03 3.13 19.79
CA THR A 450 33.40 2.05 19.01
C THR A 450 32.13 1.64 19.73
N LEU A 451 30.94 1.88 19.15
CA LEU A 451 29.71 1.33 19.72
C LEU A 451 29.57 -0.12 19.25
N VAL A 452 29.91 -1.11 20.08
CA VAL A 452 29.84 -2.53 19.73
C VAL A 452 28.51 -3.10 20.21
N LYS A 453 27.59 -3.39 19.29
CA LYS A 453 26.43 -4.26 19.59
C LYS A 453 26.75 -5.66 19.08
N THR A 454 27.02 -6.58 19.99
CA THR A 454 27.21 -8.00 19.66
C THR A 454 25.90 -8.73 19.90
N SER A 455 25.25 -9.17 18.84
CA SER A 455 24.12 -10.10 18.90
C SER A 455 24.64 -11.51 18.70
N SER A 456 24.53 -12.37 19.71
CA SER A 456 24.93 -13.78 19.61
C SER A 456 23.73 -14.69 19.43
N TYR A 457 23.82 -15.62 18.50
CA TYR A 457 22.80 -16.58 18.11
C TYR A 457 23.36 -17.99 18.31
N ILE A 458 22.57 -18.90 18.87
CA ILE A 458 22.94 -20.31 18.96
C ILE A 458 22.19 -21.04 17.86
N VAL A 459 22.91 -21.80 17.03
CA VAL A 459 22.30 -22.62 15.97
C VAL A 459 21.43 -23.69 16.61
N SER A 460 20.10 -23.53 16.53
CA SER A 460 19.11 -24.38 17.22
C SER A 460 18.68 -25.59 16.40
N SER A 461 18.78 -25.54 15.07
CA SER A 461 18.52 -26.68 14.18
C SER A 461 19.19 -26.47 12.82
N CYS A 462 19.35 -27.55 12.06
CA CYS A 462 19.96 -27.57 10.74
C CYS A 462 19.06 -28.33 9.77
N ALA A 463 19.08 -27.97 8.49
CA ALA A 463 18.38 -28.73 7.45
C ALA A 463 18.92 -30.16 7.38
N HIS A 464 18.04 -31.15 7.12
CA HIS A 464 18.36 -32.59 7.18
C HIS A 464 19.59 -33.01 6.34
N ASN A 465 19.96 -32.21 5.33
CA ASN A 465 20.97 -32.53 4.35
C ASN A 465 22.29 -31.76 4.52
N ASP A 466 22.39 -30.84 5.50
CA ASP A 466 23.59 -30.04 5.72
C ASP A 466 24.56 -30.73 6.70
N LYS A 467 25.52 -31.48 6.16
CA LYS A 467 26.55 -32.19 6.93
C LYS A 467 27.58 -31.25 7.58
N ASN A 468 27.55 -29.96 7.28
CA ASN A 468 28.50 -28.97 7.78
C ASN A 468 27.90 -28.04 8.85
N CYS A 469 26.63 -28.21 9.19
CA CYS A 469 25.94 -27.40 10.20
C CYS A 469 26.07 -28.05 11.59
N LYS A 470 26.67 -27.32 12.54
CA LYS A 470 26.87 -27.79 13.92
C LYS A 470 25.84 -27.14 14.85
N VAL A 471 24.81 -27.91 15.20
CA VAL A 471 23.82 -27.52 16.21
C VAL A 471 24.54 -27.22 17.54
N GLY A 472 24.23 -26.08 18.16
CA GLY A 472 24.87 -25.59 19.39
C GLY A 472 26.05 -24.64 19.17
N GLU A 473 26.45 -24.35 17.93
CA GLU A 473 27.50 -23.38 17.63
C GLU A 473 26.97 -21.95 17.82
N THR A 474 27.73 -21.10 18.52
CA THR A 474 27.38 -19.69 18.73
C THR A 474 27.94 -18.85 17.58
N THR A 475 27.05 -18.16 16.86
CA THR A 475 27.41 -17.17 15.84
C THR A 475 27.12 -15.78 16.38
N SER A 476 27.91 -14.77 16.02
CA SER A 476 27.71 -13.39 16.52
C SER A 476 27.74 -12.38 15.39
N THR A 477 26.79 -11.45 15.39
CA THR A 477 26.79 -10.26 14.53
C THR A 477 27.21 -9.05 15.35
N VAL A 478 28.23 -8.33 14.88
CA VAL A 478 28.75 -7.13 15.53
C VAL A 478 28.36 -5.91 14.71
N TYR A 479 27.57 -5.01 15.31
CA TYR A 479 27.33 -3.68 14.75
C TYR A 479 28.34 -2.72 15.38
N THR A 480 29.02 -1.94 14.54
CA THR A 480 29.93 -0.87 14.98
C THR A 480 29.45 0.46 14.44
N THR A 481 29.15 1.42 15.33
CA THR A 481 28.92 2.82 14.93
C THR A 481 30.07 3.68 15.43
N THR A 482 30.58 4.56 14.56
CA THR A 482 31.62 5.54 14.87
C THR A 482 31.08 6.94 14.67
N THR A 483 31.13 7.77 15.71
CA THR A 483 30.77 9.20 15.66
C THR A 483 32.04 10.02 15.85
N VAL A 484 32.28 10.99 14.97
CA VAL A 484 33.45 11.89 15.03
C VAL A 484 32.99 13.27 15.51
N CYS A 485 33.62 13.80 16.56
CA CYS A 485 33.41 15.18 17.00
C CYS A 485 34.23 16.14 16.12
N PRO A 486 33.68 17.30 15.71
CA PRO A 486 34.37 18.25 14.84
C PRO A 486 35.54 18.96 15.56
N VAL A 487 36.62 19.23 14.81
CA VAL A 487 37.71 20.13 15.22
C VAL A 487 37.45 21.46 14.51
N GLU A 488 37.26 22.56 15.24
CA GLU A 488 37.24 23.88 14.61
C GLU A 488 38.65 24.34 14.24
N ALA A 489 38.77 24.88 13.04
CA ALA A 489 39.62 26.03 12.78
C ALA A 489 38.77 27.04 11.99
N SER A 490 38.28 28.08 12.66
CA SER A 490 37.71 29.26 12.00
C SER A 490 38.37 30.50 12.56
N THR A 491 39.41 30.98 11.88
CA THR A 491 39.61 32.43 11.79
C THR A 491 39.04 32.88 10.46
N THR A 492 37.98 33.69 10.54
CA THR A 492 37.25 34.41 9.48
C THR A 492 35.96 33.76 8.97
N SER A 493 34.93 34.61 8.98
CA SER A 493 33.51 34.35 8.75
C SER A 493 33.20 33.86 7.33
N ALA A 494 32.84 32.58 7.20
CA ALA A 494 32.07 32.04 6.08
C ALA A 494 31.30 30.79 6.56
N ALA A 495 30.11 30.56 6.00
CA ALA A 495 29.24 29.43 6.34
C ALA A 495 29.99 28.09 6.20
N ALA A 496 30.15 27.35 7.30
CA ALA A 496 30.77 26.04 7.29
C ALA A 496 29.75 24.97 6.84
N SER A 497 30.07 24.26 5.75
CA SER A 497 29.39 23.03 5.35
C SER A 497 29.95 21.85 6.14
N TRP A 498 29.11 21.06 6.80
CA TRP A 498 29.54 19.86 7.53
C TRP A 498 29.33 18.61 6.68
N THR A 499 30.28 17.68 6.74
CA THR A 499 30.14 16.33 6.17
C THR A 499 30.16 15.32 7.30
N THR A 500 29.03 14.62 7.51
CA THR A 500 28.99 13.43 8.37
C THR A 500 29.08 12.21 7.46
N SER A 501 30.01 11.29 7.74
CA SER A 501 30.12 10.01 7.02
C SER A 501 29.57 8.91 7.92
N THR A 502 28.50 8.24 7.51
CA THR A 502 27.90 7.12 8.23
C THR A 502 28.30 5.82 7.52
N TYR A 503 28.90 4.88 8.25
CA TYR A 503 29.21 3.54 7.75
C TYR A 503 28.04 2.61 8.10
N LEU A 504 27.41 2.00 7.10
CA LEU A 504 26.57 0.81 7.29
C LEU A 504 27.36 -0.42 6.81
N SER A 505 27.53 -1.42 7.67
CA SER A 505 27.97 -2.76 7.28
C SER A 505 26.78 -3.72 7.33
N THR A 506 26.48 -4.39 6.22
CA THR A 506 25.51 -5.50 6.13
C THR A 506 26.22 -6.87 6.22
N PRO A 507 25.50 -7.97 6.52
CA PRO A 507 26.10 -9.17 7.11
C PRO A 507 26.88 -10.01 6.10
N THR A 508 27.81 -10.80 6.64
CA THR A 508 28.61 -11.79 5.93
C THR A 508 27.75 -12.92 5.38
N GLY A 509 27.79 -13.13 4.06
CA GLY A 509 27.21 -14.29 3.40
C GLY A 509 28.27 -15.36 3.11
N LYS A 510 27.91 -16.64 3.22
CA LYS A 510 28.72 -17.76 2.72
C LYS A 510 28.56 -17.88 1.22
N VAL A 511 29.67 -17.98 0.50
CA VAL A 511 29.67 -18.33 -0.94
C VAL A 511 29.02 -19.72 -1.10
N SER A 512 27.83 -19.77 -1.70
CA SER A 512 27.02 -21.01 -1.84
C SER A 512 27.31 -21.78 -3.12
N SER A 513 27.91 -21.16 -4.14
CA SER A 513 28.41 -21.83 -5.35
C SER A 513 29.46 -20.97 -6.06
N CYS A 514 30.31 -21.61 -6.87
CA CYS A 514 31.36 -20.95 -7.65
C CYS A 514 31.20 -21.29 -9.14
N ALA A 515 31.41 -20.30 -10.02
CA ALA A 515 31.40 -20.51 -11.46
C ALA A 515 32.54 -21.45 -11.90
N TRP A 516 32.29 -22.27 -12.92
CA TRP A 516 33.25 -23.27 -13.39
C TRP A 516 34.51 -22.58 -13.95
N GLY A 517 35.66 -22.81 -13.31
CA GLY A 517 36.95 -22.22 -13.69
C GLY A 517 37.44 -21.05 -12.83
N ALA A 518 36.68 -20.60 -11.82
CA ALA A 518 37.14 -19.56 -10.89
C ALA A 518 38.29 -20.08 -9.99
N LYS A 519 39.46 -19.44 -10.05
CA LYS A 519 40.66 -19.85 -9.29
C LYS A 519 40.70 -19.34 -7.85
N ASP A 520 39.86 -18.36 -7.50
CA ASP A 520 39.82 -17.70 -6.18
C ASP A 520 38.40 -17.68 -5.58
N CYS A 521 37.64 -18.76 -5.75
CA CYS A 521 36.30 -18.90 -5.18
C CYS A 521 36.24 -20.15 -4.30
N THR A 522 36.11 -19.95 -2.98
CA THR A 522 36.01 -21.04 -2.01
C THR A 522 34.58 -21.11 -1.48
N ILE A 523 33.86 -22.19 -1.81
CA ILE A 523 32.51 -22.44 -1.29
C ILE A 523 32.58 -22.51 0.24
N GLY A 524 31.77 -21.68 0.92
CA GLY A 524 31.77 -21.52 2.37
C GLY A 524 32.65 -20.38 2.91
N GLN A 525 33.42 -19.68 2.06
CA GLN A 525 34.14 -18.47 2.45
C GLN A 525 33.17 -17.32 2.73
N MET A 526 33.45 -16.54 3.78
CA MET A 526 32.67 -15.38 4.17
C MET A 526 33.17 -14.15 3.39
N THR A 527 32.28 -13.44 2.71
CA THR A 527 32.61 -12.18 2.02
C THR A 527 31.92 -10.99 2.67
N THR A 528 32.62 -9.86 2.75
CA THR A 528 32.08 -8.55 3.13
C THR A 528 32.10 -7.61 1.92
N SER A 529 31.03 -6.83 1.75
CA SER A 529 30.99 -5.72 0.79
C SER A 529 30.67 -4.43 1.54
N VAL A 530 31.43 -3.37 1.28
CA VAL A 530 31.24 -2.05 1.89
C VAL A 530 30.47 -1.17 0.91
N VAL A 531 29.31 -0.65 1.31
CA VAL A 531 28.60 0.39 0.57
C VAL A 531 28.74 1.71 1.33
N THR A 532 29.25 2.74 0.67
CA THR A 532 29.43 4.07 1.24
C THR A 532 28.23 4.95 0.90
N SER A 533 27.51 5.44 1.91
CA SER A 533 26.49 6.48 1.76
C SER A 533 27.03 7.80 2.31
N LYS A 534 26.90 8.88 1.54
CA LYS A 534 27.31 10.24 1.93
C LYS A 534 26.07 11.12 2.00
N THR A 535 25.82 11.74 3.15
CA THR A 535 24.75 12.73 3.30
C THR A 535 25.39 14.07 3.68
N SER A 536 25.00 15.14 2.99
CA SER A 536 25.46 16.50 3.26
C SER A 536 24.27 17.39 3.55
N TYR A 537 24.36 18.21 4.61
CA TYR A 537 23.33 19.19 4.97
C TYR A 537 23.93 20.60 4.98
N THR A 538 23.11 21.58 4.61
CA THR A 538 23.44 23.02 4.71
C THR A 538 22.50 23.65 5.72
N VAL A 539 23.03 24.32 6.75
CA VAL A 539 22.22 25.04 7.75
C VAL A 539 22.37 26.54 7.53
N SER A 540 21.27 27.23 7.29
CA SER A 540 21.18 28.70 7.32
C SER A 540 20.74 29.17 8.71
N ALA A 541 21.54 30.04 9.34
CA ALA A 541 21.33 30.54 10.69
C ALA A 541 20.08 31.44 10.81
N SER A 542 19.28 31.24 11.85
CA SER A 542 18.32 32.24 12.37
C SER A 542 18.59 32.42 13.85
N ALA A 543 18.86 33.67 14.26
CA ALA A 543 19.22 34.03 15.62
C ALA A 543 17.98 34.16 16.52
N THR A 544 18.08 33.58 17.71
CA THR A 544 17.14 33.69 18.84
C THR A 544 17.47 34.90 19.70
N ALA A 545 16.47 35.59 20.25
CA ALA A 545 16.50 36.05 21.65
C ALA A 545 15.11 36.44 22.15
N THR A 546 14.74 35.83 23.28
CA THR A 546 13.51 35.99 24.08
C THR A 546 13.58 37.15 25.06
N SER A 547 12.47 37.87 25.29
CA SER A 547 11.87 38.09 26.63
C SER A 547 10.53 38.84 26.56
N SER A 548 9.55 38.36 27.35
CA SER A 548 8.21 38.94 27.64
C SER A 548 8.29 39.97 28.80
N PRO A 549 7.22 40.69 29.25
CA PRO A 549 5.77 40.53 29.00
C PRO A 549 4.94 41.83 28.76
N SER A 550 3.62 41.64 28.59
CA SER A 550 2.47 42.51 28.92
C SER A 550 1.71 43.26 27.80
N THR A 551 0.45 42.84 27.67
CA THR A 551 -0.81 43.57 27.39
C THR A 551 -0.87 44.86 26.54
N SER A 552 -1.63 44.72 25.45
CA SER A 552 -2.80 45.54 25.05
C SER A 552 -2.67 46.56 23.89
N THR A 553 -3.59 46.35 22.93
CA THR A 553 -4.40 47.33 22.16
C THR A 553 -3.80 48.09 20.96
N PHE A 554 -4.34 47.73 19.78
CA PHE A 554 -4.85 48.58 18.69
C PHE A 554 -3.98 49.70 18.06
N VAL A 555 -3.79 49.67 16.74
CA VAL A 555 -4.49 50.48 15.71
C VAL A 555 -3.79 50.35 14.34
N THR A 556 -4.62 50.25 13.29
CA THR A 556 -4.44 50.41 11.82
C THR A 556 -3.30 51.33 11.34
N LYS A 557 -2.74 51.26 10.11
CA LYS A 557 -3.38 51.33 8.78
C LYS A 557 -2.28 51.32 7.67
N THR A 558 -2.56 50.66 6.53
CA THR A 558 -2.18 50.99 5.11
C THR A 558 -0.73 51.38 4.76
N SER A 559 -0.06 50.83 3.73
CA SER A 559 -0.36 50.98 2.29
C SER A 559 0.78 50.38 1.41
N SER A 560 0.43 49.94 0.18
CA SER A 560 1.21 49.91 -1.10
C SER A 560 2.66 49.42 -1.10
N GLY A 561 3.14 48.51 -1.95
CA GLY A 561 2.89 48.16 -3.35
C GLY A 561 4.25 47.67 -3.90
N SER A 562 4.36 46.49 -4.52
CA SER A 562 4.43 46.22 -5.97
C SER A 562 5.79 45.55 -6.31
N GLY A 563 5.78 44.46 -7.09
CA GLY A 563 7.01 43.93 -7.71
C GLY A 563 7.11 42.40 -7.87
N SER A 564 6.37 41.87 -8.84
CA SER A 564 6.62 40.71 -9.71
C SER A 564 7.66 39.62 -9.34
N ALA A 565 7.18 38.37 -9.20
CA ALA A 565 7.97 37.14 -9.30
C ALA A 565 7.44 36.28 -10.46
N SER A 566 8.36 35.71 -11.25
CA SER A 566 8.09 34.72 -12.29
C SER A 566 8.73 33.40 -11.88
N GLY A 567 7.92 32.35 -11.81
CA GLY A 567 8.32 31.00 -11.40
C GLY A 567 7.19 30.03 -11.73
N SER A 568 7.29 29.39 -12.89
CA SER A 568 6.31 28.44 -13.42
C SER A 568 6.57 27.06 -12.83
N ALA A 569 5.75 26.65 -11.86
CA ALA A 569 5.68 25.27 -11.36
C ALA A 569 4.51 24.55 -12.06
N SER A 570 4.80 23.39 -12.65
CA SER A 570 3.84 22.46 -13.22
C SER A 570 3.02 21.80 -12.12
N ILE A 571 1.71 22.06 -12.13
CA ILE A 571 0.72 21.61 -11.17
C ILE A 571 0.08 20.31 -11.68
N SER A 572 0.29 19.21 -10.96
CA SER A 572 -0.62 18.05 -10.95
C SER A 572 -1.19 17.97 -9.53
N ALA A 573 -2.32 18.66 -9.34
CA ALA A 573 -3.02 18.74 -8.06
C ALA A 573 -4.09 17.65 -7.97
N SER A 574 -3.91 16.73 -7.02
CA SER A 574 -5.01 16.11 -6.28
C SER A 574 -5.63 17.19 -5.40
N ALA A 575 -6.83 17.63 -5.76
CA ALA A 575 -7.51 18.75 -5.12
C ALA A 575 -8.09 18.35 -3.76
N SER A 576 -7.67 19.04 -2.70
CA SER A 576 -8.50 19.31 -1.53
C SER A 576 -9.10 20.71 -1.68
N THR A 577 -10.35 20.80 -2.15
CA THR A 577 -11.19 21.98 -1.88
C THR A 577 -12.63 21.56 -1.68
N SER A 578 -13.11 21.82 -0.45
CA SER A 578 -14.51 21.84 -0.10
C SER A 578 -15.24 22.89 -0.92
N SER A 579 -16.29 22.48 -1.64
CA SER A 579 -17.28 23.39 -2.18
C SER A 579 -18.65 22.87 -1.78
N GLY A 580 -19.24 23.56 -0.79
CA GLY A 580 -20.63 23.36 -0.42
C GLY A 580 -21.52 23.76 -1.59
N TYR A 581 -22.39 22.85 -1.99
CA TYR A 581 -23.48 23.15 -2.91
C TYR A 581 -24.80 23.16 -2.16
N SER A 582 -25.45 24.32 -2.31
CA SER A 582 -26.76 24.67 -1.81
C SER A 582 -27.83 23.81 -2.50
N ASN A 583 -28.70 23.23 -1.69
CA ASN A 583 -29.82 22.43 -2.16
C ASN A 583 -30.86 23.34 -2.83
N SER A 584 -31.13 23.11 -4.12
CA SER A 584 -32.21 23.79 -4.82
C SER A 584 -33.55 23.14 -4.44
N THR A 585 -34.48 24.01 -4.10
CA THR A 585 -35.82 23.76 -3.60
C THR A 585 -36.72 23.10 -4.62
N LEU A 586 -37.35 21.98 -4.24
CA LEU A 586 -38.61 21.52 -4.82
C LEU A 586 -39.67 21.46 -3.73
N ASN A 587 -40.52 22.47 -3.76
CA ASN A 587 -41.78 22.58 -3.04
C ASN A 587 -42.71 21.43 -3.46
N THR A 588 -43.34 20.74 -2.52
CA THR A 588 -44.82 20.74 -2.40
C THR A 588 -45.33 20.04 -1.12
N SER A 589 -46.36 20.69 -0.56
CA SER A 589 -47.44 20.18 0.29
C SER A 589 -47.14 19.72 1.72
N THR A 590 -47.35 20.68 2.62
CA THR A 590 -47.83 20.56 3.99
C THR A 590 -49.06 19.65 4.15
N SER A 591 -49.05 18.82 5.20
CA SER A 591 -50.25 18.51 5.99
C SER A 591 -49.88 18.29 7.45
N SER A 592 -50.59 19.03 8.29
CA SER A 592 -50.46 19.29 9.72
C SER A 592 -51.03 18.20 10.64
N THR A 593 -50.78 18.39 11.95
CA THR A 593 -51.43 17.81 13.16
C THR A 593 -50.87 16.47 13.64
N SER A 594 -50.63 16.20 14.92
CA SER A 594 -50.94 16.89 16.18
C SER A 594 -50.05 16.36 17.32
N SER A 595 -49.74 17.27 18.24
CA SER A 595 -49.22 17.09 19.61
C SER A 595 -49.82 15.94 20.41
N LEU A 596 -49.04 15.36 21.34
CA LEU A 596 -49.47 15.10 22.72
C LEU A 596 -48.25 15.03 23.67
N ASN A 597 -48.34 15.81 24.74
CA ASN A 597 -47.44 15.88 25.90
C ASN A 597 -47.49 14.60 26.75
N ALA A 598 -46.36 14.26 27.40
CA ALA A 598 -46.37 13.83 28.80
C ALA A 598 -45.01 14.10 29.46
N THR A 599 -45.07 14.86 30.54
CA THR A 599 -43.99 15.41 31.34
C THR A 599 -43.64 14.48 32.51
N THR A 600 -42.38 14.55 32.97
CA THR A 600 -41.84 14.19 34.32
C THR A 600 -41.87 12.70 34.70
N THR A 601 -40.80 12.09 35.23
CA THR A 601 -39.99 12.49 36.39
C THR A 601 -38.60 11.84 36.36
N ASN A 602 -37.57 12.62 36.68
CA ASN A 602 -36.24 12.18 37.09
C ASN A 602 -36.28 11.81 38.59
N PRO A 603 -35.55 10.78 39.06
CA PRO A 603 -34.40 11.13 39.88
C PRO A 603 -33.16 10.25 39.66
N TYR A 604 -32.01 10.91 39.81
CA TYR A 604 -30.66 10.37 39.88
C TYR A 604 -30.48 9.15 40.80
N SER A 605 -29.73 8.15 40.31
CA SER A 605 -28.69 7.50 41.11
C SER A 605 -27.58 6.94 40.21
N ASN A 606 -26.36 7.40 40.49
CA ASN A 606 -25.09 6.93 39.93
C ASN A 606 -24.84 5.46 40.29
N SER A 607 -24.54 4.63 39.29
CA SER A 607 -23.54 3.57 39.44
C SER A 607 -22.86 3.31 38.09
N SER A 608 -21.70 3.92 37.96
CA SER A 608 -20.65 3.62 37.00
C SER A 608 -20.33 2.12 36.95
N SER A 609 -20.52 1.49 35.80
CA SER A 609 -19.80 0.28 35.42
C SER A 609 -19.41 0.38 33.95
N SER A 610 -18.26 1.02 33.72
CA SER A 610 -17.52 0.96 32.47
C SER A 610 -16.97 -0.47 32.31
N SER A 611 -17.71 -1.31 31.59
CA SER A 611 -17.20 -2.60 31.14
C SER A 611 -16.21 -2.37 29.98
N SER A 612 -14.95 -2.12 30.35
CA SER A 612 -13.81 -2.28 29.47
C SER A 612 -13.69 -3.78 29.17
N SER A 613 -14.18 -4.22 28.01
CA SER A 613 -14.02 -5.59 27.54
C SER A 613 -12.59 -5.76 27.04
N THR A 614 -11.68 -6.07 27.96
CA THR A 614 -10.39 -6.66 27.62
C THR A 614 -10.63 -8.03 27.00
N LEU A 615 -10.54 -8.10 25.67
CA LEU A 615 -10.53 -9.35 24.90
C LEU A 615 -9.37 -10.22 25.40
N SER A 616 -9.72 -11.25 26.18
CA SER A 616 -8.82 -12.34 26.52
C SER A 616 -8.82 -13.32 25.35
N LEU A 617 -7.65 -13.46 24.70
CA LEU A 617 -7.44 -14.50 23.70
C LEU A 617 -7.56 -15.88 24.36
N PRO A 618 -8.24 -16.86 23.73
CA PRO A 618 -8.12 -18.24 24.15
C PRO A 618 -6.70 -18.74 23.83
N THR A 619 -5.87 -18.86 24.86
CA THR A 619 -4.62 -19.63 24.82
C THR A 619 -4.95 -21.12 24.83
N SER A 620 -5.41 -21.64 23.70
CA SER A 620 -5.43 -23.09 23.51
C SER A 620 -4.05 -23.56 23.08
N THR A 621 -3.40 -24.32 23.95
CA THR A 621 -2.25 -25.15 23.60
C THR A 621 -2.68 -26.15 22.52
N PRO A 622 -1.86 -26.39 21.49
CA PRO A 622 -2.26 -27.23 20.36
C PRO A 622 -2.50 -28.66 20.82
N THR A 623 -3.72 -29.13 20.61
CA THR A 623 -4.04 -30.55 20.72
C THR A 623 -3.50 -31.23 19.46
N PRO A 624 -2.67 -32.29 19.57
CA PRO A 624 -2.23 -33.05 18.39
C PRO A 624 -3.46 -33.58 17.65
N GLY A 625 -3.69 -33.10 16.41
CA GLY A 625 -4.79 -33.54 15.55
C GLY A 625 -5.95 -32.55 15.35
N GLY A 626 -5.91 -31.33 15.89
CA GLY A 626 -6.92 -30.28 15.62
C GLY A 626 -6.58 -29.43 14.39
N ASN A 627 -7.59 -28.95 13.65
CA ASN A 627 -7.37 -28.00 12.55
C ASN A 627 -6.73 -26.69 13.07
N GLN A 628 -5.95 -26.02 12.22
CA GLN A 628 -5.35 -24.71 12.49
C GLN A 628 -5.87 -23.66 11.51
N THR A 629 -5.99 -22.41 11.98
CA THR A 629 -6.44 -21.28 11.17
C THR A 629 -5.25 -20.48 10.66
N TYR A 630 -5.24 -20.21 9.37
CA TYR A 630 -4.23 -19.41 8.69
C TYR A 630 -4.87 -18.25 7.94
N ILE A 631 -4.06 -17.25 7.61
CA ILE A 631 -4.45 -16.15 6.73
C ILE A 631 -3.53 -16.10 5.51
N ARG A 632 -4.14 -15.90 4.35
CA ARG A 632 -3.46 -15.73 3.07
C ARG A 632 -3.79 -14.37 2.51
N ILE A 633 -2.79 -13.65 2.02
CA ILE A 633 -2.92 -12.31 1.43
C ILE A 633 -2.81 -12.45 -0.08
N LEU A 634 -3.73 -11.80 -0.79
CA LEU A 634 -3.80 -11.77 -2.24
C LEU A 634 -3.72 -10.32 -2.72
N LEU A 635 -2.85 -10.05 -3.70
CA LEU A 635 -2.80 -8.79 -4.44
C LEU A 635 -3.19 -9.06 -5.89
N ASN A 636 -4.30 -8.48 -6.36
CA ASN A 636 -4.95 -8.83 -7.64
C ASN A 636 -4.98 -10.35 -7.89
N ASP A 637 -5.45 -11.12 -6.91
CA ASP A 637 -5.55 -12.59 -6.99
C ASP A 637 -4.22 -13.38 -7.08
N ALA A 638 -3.06 -12.73 -6.95
CA ALA A 638 -1.78 -13.40 -6.75
C ALA A 638 -1.43 -13.50 -5.25
N VAL A 639 -0.84 -14.61 -4.82
CA VAL A 639 -0.48 -14.82 -3.41
C VAL A 639 0.79 -14.05 -3.04
N TYR A 640 0.71 -13.22 -2.00
CA TYR A 640 1.84 -12.48 -1.44
C TYR A 640 2.09 -12.91 0.01
N PRO A 641 3.11 -13.73 0.28
CA PRO A 641 3.47 -14.15 1.64
C PRO A 641 3.95 -12.97 2.48
N VAL A 642 3.72 -13.05 3.79
CA VAL A 642 4.39 -12.18 4.76
C VAL A 642 5.77 -12.78 5.02
N PRO A 643 6.89 -12.06 4.79
CA PRO A 643 8.23 -12.65 4.85
C PRO A 643 8.54 -13.35 6.19
N SER A 644 8.10 -12.75 7.29
CA SER A 644 8.26 -13.25 8.65
C SER A 644 7.27 -14.36 9.06
N CYS A 645 6.30 -14.70 8.22
CA CYS A 645 5.24 -15.65 8.56
C CYS A 645 4.65 -16.34 7.31
N GLN A 646 5.25 -17.47 6.93
CA GLN A 646 4.94 -18.17 5.68
C GLN A 646 5.05 -19.71 5.79
N ASP A 647 5.00 -20.25 7.02
CA ASP A 647 5.16 -21.68 7.30
C ASP A 647 3.86 -22.49 7.15
N GLY A 648 2.73 -21.82 6.91
CA GLY A 648 1.44 -22.47 6.68
C GLY A 648 1.23 -22.99 5.25
N PRO A 649 0.17 -23.79 5.02
CA PRO A 649 -0.18 -24.30 3.70
C PRO A 649 -0.31 -23.20 2.64
N GLY A 650 0.32 -23.38 1.47
CA GLY A 650 0.32 -22.35 0.42
C GLY A 650 1.00 -21.05 0.84
N LYS A 651 2.00 -21.13 1.74
CA LYS A 651 2.75 -19.98 2.28
C LYS A 651 1.88 -18.99 3.07
N SER A 652 0.76 -19.47 3.61
CA SER A 652 -0.10 -18.68 4.50
C SER A 652 0.56 -18.45 5.87
N CYS A 653 0.16 -17.38 6.56
CA CYS A 653 0.60 -17.09 7.92
C CYS A 653 -0.33 -17.70 8.96
N LEU A 654 0.17 -18.20 10.10
CA LEU A 654 -0.69 -18.65 11.19
C LEU A 654 -1.52 -17.46 11.71
N MET A 655 -2.82 -17.64 11.89
CA MET A 655 -3.72 -16.51 12.18
C MET A 655 -3.32 -15.75 13.45
N SER A 656 -2.93 -16.47 14.50
CA SER A 656 -2.46 -15.87 15.75
C SER A 656 -1.16 -15.09 15.58
N GLU A 657 -0.25 -15.53 14.71
CA GLU A 657 1.00 -14.83 14.43
C GLU A 657 0.75 -13.56 13.64
N TYR A 658 -0.12 -13.62 12.62
CA TYR A 658 -0.47 -12.43 11.84
C TYR A 658 -1.13 -11.35 12.70
N VAL A 659 -2.03 -11.73 13.62
CA VAL A 659 -2.60 -10.80 14.60
C VAL A 659 -1.51 -10.11 15.41
N GLN A 660 -0.45 -10.81 15.82
CA GLN A 660 0.67 -10.19 16.55
C GLN A 660 1.52 -9.28 15.66
N ILE A 661 1.72 -9.63 14.39
CA ILE A 661 2.42 -8.77 13.42
C ILE A 661 1.68 -7.44 13.29
N ILE A 662 0.37 -7.47 13.07
CA ILE A 662 -0.44 -6.25 12.91
C ILE A 662 -0.46 -5.42 14.20
N LYS A 663 -0.66 -6.05 15.37
CA LYS A 663 -0.58 -5.35 16.66
C LYS A 663 0.78 -4.69 16.89
N SER A 664 1.87 -5.37 16.52
CA SER A 664 3.22 -4.80 16.62
C SER A 664 3.39 -3.58 15.72
N LYS A 665 2.84 -3.63 14.50
CA LYS A 665 2.84 -2.50 13.57
C LYS A 665 2.02 -1.32 14.10
N VAL A 666 0.82 -1.57 14.63
CA VAL A 666 -0.03 -0.55 15.26
C VAL A 666 0.70 0.10 16.45
N ALA A 667 1.34 -0.69 17.30
CA ALA A 667 2.14 -0.18 18.40
C ALA A 667 3.34 0.66 17.93
N ALA A 668 4.04 0.21 16.88
CA ALA A 668 5.17 0.94 16.29
C ALA A 668 4.73 2.21 15.53
N ALA A 669 3.50 2.26 15.05
CA ALA A 669 2.92 3.46 14.47
C ALA A 669 2.70 4.55 15.52
N GLY A 670 2.49 4.17 16.79
CA GLY A 670 2.20 5.11 17.87
C GLY A 670 0.80 5.71 17.73
N ASP A 671 0.54 6.77 18.50
CA ASP A 671 -0.77 7.42 18.51
C ASP A 671 -1.01 8.25 17.24
N LEU A 672 -1.86 7.74 16.35
CA LEU A 672 -2.21 8.41 15.11
C LEU A 672 -2.98 9.73 15.34
N VAL A 673 -3.71 9.88 16.45
CA VAL A 673 -4.39 11.14 16.78
C VAL A 673 -3.36 12.25 16.98
N THR A 674 -2.31 11.97 17.77
CA THR A 674 -1.17 12.88 17.94
C THR A 674 -0.41 13.09 16.63
N ARG A 675 -0.11 12.01 15.89
CA ARG A 675 0.67 12.10 14.63
C ARG A 675 -0.05 12.86 13.52
N CYS A 676 -1.37 12.87 13.52
CA CYS A 676 -2.17 13.65 12.59
C CYS A 676 -2.46 15.08 13.09
N ASN A 677 -1.97 15.46 14.27
CA ASN A 677 -2.22 16.75 14.92
C ASN A 677 -3.71 17.08 14.97
N VAL A 678 -4.51 16.14 15.45
CA VAL A 678 -5.96 16.26 15.55
C VAL A 678 -6.30 17.25 16.66
N THR A 679 -6.97 18.34 16.29
CA THR A 679 -7.36 19.41 17.23
C THR A 679 -8.88 19.56 17.38
N ALA A 680 -9.66 18.81 16.61
CA ALA A 680 -11.11 18.88 16.66
C ALA A 680 -11.60 18.47 18.05
N LYS A 681 -12.53 19.23 18.63
CA LYS A 681 -12.99 18.97 20.01
C LYS A 681 -13.77 17.66 20.14
N ASP A 682 -14.42 17.25 19.07
CA ASP A 682 -15.38 16.15 19.06
C ASP A 682 -14.81 14.85 18.43
N HIS A 683 -13.48 14.77 18.22
CA HIS A 683 -12.82 13.56 17.73
C HIS A 683 -13.01 12.36 18.70
N PRO A 684 -12.94 11.11 18.23
CA PRO A 684 -13.17 9.95 19.07
C PRO A 684 -12.03 9.78 20.08
N THR A 685 -12.37 9.42 21.32
CA THR A 685 -11.37 9.14 22.37
C THR A 685 -10.63 7.81 22.17
N ALA A 686 -11.19 6.92 21.36
CA ALA A 686 -10.61 5.65 20.98
C ALA A 686 -10.71 5.46 19.46
N VAL A 687 -9.60 5.10 18.83
CA VAL A 687 -9.53 4.77 17.41
C VAL A 687 -10.23 3.42 17.19
N LYS A 688 -11.27 3.41 16.36
CA LYS A 688 -12.10 2.21 16.11
C LYS A 688 -11.70 1.41 14.86
N GLY A 689 -11.04 2.03 13.88
CA GLY A 689 -10.59 1.37 12.65
C GLY A 689 -11.69 1.15 11.62
N ALA A 690 -12.62 0.24 11.93
CA ALA A 690 -13.65 -0.23 11.01
C ALA A 690 -14.90 -0.75 11.75
N SER A 691 -15.40 0.00 12.73
CA SER A 691 -16.56 -0.42 13.53
C SER A 691 -17.84 -0.57 12.68
N PHE A 692 -17.89 0.14 11.55
CA PHE A 692 -18.97 0.07 10.57
C PHE A 692 -19.22 -1.33 9.97
N PHE A 693 -18.33 -2.30 10.17
CA PHE A 693 -18.64 -3.70 9.82
C PHE A 693 -19.69 -4.31 10.75
N THR A 694 -19.75 -3.87 12.01
CA THR A 694 -20.62 -4.45 13.04
C THR A 694 -21.60 -3.46 13.67
N ASP A 695 -21.43 -2.16 13.42
CA ASP A 695 -22.34 -1.12 13.92
C ASP A 695 -22.67 -0.13 12.80
N LEU A 696 -23.93 -0.12 12.37
CA LEU A 696 -24.43 0.77 11.32
C LEU A 696 -25.24 1.95 11.88
N SER A 697 -25.07 2.27 13.16
CA SER A 697 -25.78 3.37 13.84
C SER A 697 -25.07 4.72 13.75
N ASP A 698 -23.80 4.74 13.33
CA ASP A 698 -23.00 5.96 13.22
C ASP A 698 -23.55 6.93 12.16
N SER A 699 -23.53 8.24 12.49
CA SER A 699 -24.22 9.29 11.72
C SER A 699 -23.57 9.62 10.37
N TRP A 700 -22.33 9.22 10.15
CA TRP A 700 -21.62 9.37 8.88
C TRP A 700 -21.79 8.16 7.95
N LEU A 701 -22.60 7.18 8.36
CA LEU A 701 -22.98 6.04 7.54
C LEU A 701 -24.33 6.30 6.86
N ALA A 702 -24.45 5.87 5.62
CA ALA A 702 -25.73 5.83 4.92
C ALA A 702 -25.86 4.53 4.13
N SER A 703 -27.08 4.19 3.72
CA SER A 703 -27.35 3.03 2.90
C SER A 703 -27.88 3.45 1.54
N VAL A 704 -27.35 2.84 0.48
CA VAL A 704 -27.84 2.96 -0.88
C VAL A 704 -28.14 1.59 -1.47
N VAL A 705 -29.09 1.56 -2.41
CA VAL A 705 -29.50 0.34 -3.13
C VAL A 705 -28.48 0.05 -4.23
N PRO A 706 -28.20 -1.24 -4.54
CA PRO A 706 -27.30 -1.66 -5.59
C PRO A 706 -27.55 -1.10 -6.96
#